data_AF-A0A6C0H3W2-F1
#
_entry.id   AF-A0A6C0H3W2-F1
#
_cell.length_a   1.000
_cell.length_b   1.000
_cell.length_c   1.000
_cell.angle_alpha   90.00
_cell.angle_beta   90.00
_cell.angle_gamma   90.00
#
_symmetry.space_group_name_H-M   'P 1'
#
loop_
_entity.id
_entity.type
_entity.pdbx_description
1 polymer ?
#
loop_
_entity_poly.entity_id
_entity_poly.type
_entity_poly.pdbx_seq_one_letter_code
_entity_poly.pdbx_strand_id
1 'polypeptide(L)'
;ALYSNLTGEHNTAVGYVALLSNTTGDSNISVGSQSSCYNTTGSDNVAVGLDALFHNEIGNRNVAVGSQTLFKNTADGNTALGYQALYENTGATGSTAVGYQALKQNTANDNTALGYQALLNNKAPYNTAVGASALKANNSGSANTAVGHQALYTNTTGAYNTAVGDAALHDNATGAYNTAVGSGALYENHSGIKNTSIGCSGLSGNISGNENVAVGYQALGSNQFGVNNTAVGSSALLKNTADGNTAIGYQALFENISATGCTAVGFQALQSNTAGENTALGSYALQSNTTSYGNTAIGSKALQSNTTALGHTAVGSSALQNNRGGTCNTAIGNAALYTNEDGINNTAVGFCALRKNKKDNNTALGYQALSANELGNGNTAVGFNALKKNTEGTGNIAIGVNSSLYITSGNYNLGIGNETLYKLQANSETQSNFNIAIGNQAGQLASTGSNNIFINSTDNDVINLKPTEIQNSIFIGYNPVATNGQDGKPLPIKNKIVIGNNTHQTVTIGDGTISSGSDKRDKTEIQDLKSSIDFINEIKPVTYKWDRRELYPDKISDGSKKQEKIFTGFLAQDLQELQDKHDMKYLNLVYDEDPNSLKICKENLLPVLVKAFQELRVIVKSQKQEIESQKQMIDKLSTFVNFNLDVSQSNIDPVVEHVVDPVAESVVESDVDPVVETVVDPVVETVVDPVVDQVVDQVVDPVVDPVVE
;
A
#
# COMPACT_ATOMS: atom_id res chain seq x y z
N ALA A 1 -32.84 77.47 -56.63
CA ALA A 1 -33.37 76.33 -55.87
C ALA A 1 -34.68 75.88 -56.52
N LEU A 2 -35.07 74.60 -56.42
CA LEU A 2 -36.35 74.06 -56.93
C LEU A 2 -36.64 74.33 -58.43
N TYR A 3 -35.63 74.35 -59.30
CA TYR A 3 -35.81 74.75 -60.70
C TYR A 3 -36.65 73.74 -61.50
N SER A 4 -36.43 72.44 -61.30
CA SER A 4 -37.10 71.38 -62.06
C SER A 4 -38.37 70.83 -61.41
N ASN A 5 -38.86 71.45 -60.32
CA ASN A 5 -39.96 70.91 -59.52
C ASN A 5 -41.28 70.90 -60.31
N LEU A 6 -41.82 69.72 -60.60
CA LEU A 6 -43.06 69.55 -61.38
C LEU A 6 -44.29 69.43 -60.47
N THR A 7 -44.24 68.50 -59.52
CA THR A 7 -45.37 68.17 -58.63
C THR A 7 -45.00 68.00 -57.16
N GLY A 8 -43.72 68.17 -56.79
CA GLY A 8 -43.27 67.98 -55.43
C GLY A 8 -43.73 69.08 -54.47
N GLU A 9 -44.33 68.72 -53.34
CA GLU A 9 -44.88 69.61 -52.31
C GLU A 9 -44.04 69.62 -51.02
N HIS A 10 -44.26 70.63 -50.17
CA HIS A 10 -43.65 70.77 -48.83
C HIS A 10 -42.11 70.78 -48.75
N ASN A 11 -41.42 71.11 -49.84
CA ASN A 11 -39.96 71.20 -49.88
C ASN A 11 -39.42 72.57 -49.38
N THR A 12 -38.35 72.55 -48.60
CA THR A 12 -37.59 73.75 -48.16
C THR A 12 -36.21 73.73 -48.81
N ALA A 13 -35.86 74.74 -49.61
CA ALA A 13 -34.57 74.80 -50.29
C ALA A 13 -33.90 76.18 -50.13
N VAL A 14 -32.73 76.22 -49.47
CA VAL A 14 -31.98 77.44 -49.13
C VAL A 14 -30.52 77.27 -49.52
N GLY A 15 -30.07 77.96 -50.57
CA GLY A 15 -28.69 77.92 -51.06
C GLY A 15 -28.58 77.95 -52.58
N TYR A 16 -27.37 78.19 -53.09
CA TYR A 16 -27.09 78.17 -54.52
C TYR A 16 -27.33 76.77 -55.08
N VAL A 17 -28.27 76.62 -56.03
CA VAL A 17 -28.57 75.34 -56.70
C VAL A 17 -29.07 74.23 -55.74
N ALA A 18 -29.57 74.59 -54.55
CA ALA A 18 -30.22 73.65 -53.64
C ALA A 18 -31.48 73.02 -54.27
N LEU A 19 -31.63 71.70 -54.17
CA LEU A 19 -32.78 70.94 -54.71
C LEU A 19 -33.08 71.22 -56.21
N LEU A 20 -32.05 71.40 -57.05
CA LEU A 20 -32.23 71.85 -58.44
C LEU A 20 -33.09 70.90 -59.28
N SER A 21 -32.82 69.60 -59.22
CA SER A 21 -33.36 68.60 -60.15
C SER A 21 -34.63 67.88 -59.66
N ASN A 22 -35.21 68.32 -58.54
CA ASN A 22 -36.40 67.67 -57.96
C ASN A 22 -37.54 67.73 -58.97
N THR A 23 -38.20 66.62 -59.29
CA THR A 23 -39.36 66.59 -60.19
C THR A 23 -40.64 66.27 -59.43
N THR A 24 -40.63 65.22 -58.62
CA THR A 24 -41.81 64.70 -57.89
C THR A 24 -41.56 64.44 -56.40
N GLY A 25 -40.33 64.65 -55.90
CA GLY A 25 -40.01 64.41 -54.48
C GLY A 25 -40.65 65.42 -53.54
N ASP A 26 -41.19 64.93 -52.42
CA ASP A 26 -41.96 65.69 -51.43
C ASP A 26 -41.20 65.84 -50.10
N SER A 27 -41.55 66.88 -49.33
CA SER A 27 -41.17 67.06 -47.92
C SER A 27 -39.66 67.05 -47.63
N ASN A 28 -38.83 67.48 -48.59
CA ASN A 28 -37.38 67.55 -48.43
C ASN A 28 -36.93 68.89 -47.81
N ILE A 29 -35.91 68.86 -46.94
CA ILE A 29 -35.21 70.03 -46.41
C ILE A 29 -33.80 70.06 -46.98
N SER A 30 -33.43 71.11 -47.70
CA SER A 30 -32.12 71.27 -48.35
C SER A 30 -31.56 72.66 -48.06
N VAL A 31 -30.49 72.72 -47.25
CA VAL A 31 -29.86 73.96 -46.79
C VAL A 31 -28.35 73.91 -47.02
N GLY A 32 -27.86 74.71 -47.97
CA GLY A 32 -26.46 74.75 -48.37
C GLY A 32 -26.29 74.79 -49.89
N SER A 33 -25.13 75.28 -50.35
CA SER A 33 -24.81 75.28 -51.78
C SER A 33 -24.80 73.85 -52.32
N GLN A 34 -25.51 73.63 -53.42
CA GLN A 34 -25.65 72.36 -54.13
C GLN A 34 -26.17 71.18 -53.27
N SER A 35 -26.74 71.45 -52.09
CA SER A 35 -27.39 70.41 -51.30
C SER A 35 -28.55 69.79 -52.09
N SER A 36 -28.62 68.45 -52.13
CA SER A 36 -29.63 67.68 -52.87
C SER A 36 -29.81 68.08 -54.35
N CYS A 37 -28.75 68.56 -55.01
CA CYS A 37 -28.80 69.10 -56.38
C CYS A 37 -29.46 68.15 -57.40
N TYR A 38 -29.14 66.85 -57.32
CA TYR A 38 -29.64 65.81 -58.20
C TYR A 38 -30.64 64.87 -57.52
N ASN A 39 -31.44 65.36 -56.57
CA ASN A 39 -32.63 64.64 -56.14
C ASN A 39 -33.71 64.76 -57.22
N THR A 40 -34.30 63.66 -57.70
CA THR A 40 -35.40 63.70 -58.70
C THR A 40 -36.75 63.32 -58.11
N THR A 41 -36.84 62.15 -57.45
CA THR A 41 -38.10 61.60 -56.91
C THR A 41 -38.03 61.27 -55.42
N GLY A 42 -36.85 61.41 -54.80
CA GLY A 42 -36.63 61.10 -53.39
C GLY A 42 -37.35 62.08 -52.47
N SER A 43 -38.03 61.55 -51.45
CA SER A 43 -38.88 62.29 -50.51
C SER A 43 -38.41 62.14 -49.06
N ASP A 44 -38.87 63.04 -48.20
CA ASP A 44 -38.59 63.05 -46.75
C ASP A 44 -37.09 63.14 -46.37
N ASN A 45 -36.25 63.77 -47.21
CA ASN A 45 -34.82 63.88 -46.94
C ASN A 45 -34.45 65.20 -46.25
N VAL A 46 -33.45 65.17 -45.36
CA VAL A 46 -32.83 66.35 -44.75
C VAL A 46 -31.39 66.44 -45.21
N ALA A 47 -31.01 67.52 -45.89
CA ALA A 47 -29.66 67.80 -46.37
C ALA A 47 -29.21 69.18 -45.92
N VAL A 48 -28.19 69.25 -45.06
CA VAL A 48 -27.68 70.51 -44.50
C VAL A 48 -26.15 70.56 -44.63
N GLY A 49 -25.64 71.38 -45.54
CA GLY A 49 -24.20 71.51 -45.82
C GLY A 49 -23.90 71.71 -47.31
N LEU A 50 -22.64 72.05 -47.60
CA LEU A 50 -22.14 72.08 -48.98
C LEU A 50 -22.17 70.67 -49.57
N ASP A 51 -22.81 70.49 -50.71
CA ASP A 51 -22.93 69.21 -51.43
C ASP A 51 -23.49 68.04 -50.59
N ALA A 52 -24.23 68.34 -49.51
CA ALA A 52 -24.92 67.32 -48.73
C ALA A 52 -26.00 66.67 -49.62
N LEU A 53 -26.02 65.34 -49.68
CA LEU A 53 -26.99 64.56 -50.46
C LEU A 53 -26.96 64.86 -51.98
N PHE A 54 -25.81 65.29 -52.53
CA PHE A 54 -25.67 65.88 -53.88
C PHE A 54 -26.26 65.02 -55.01
N HIS A 55 -25.96 63.72 -55.05
CA HIS A 55 -26.57 62.73 -55.96
C HIS A 55 -27.51 61.82 -55.20
N ASN A 56 -28.81 62.17 -55.11
CA ASN A 56 -29.85 61.37 -54.46
C ASN A 56 -31.07 61.16 -55.37
N GLU A 57 -30.88 60.50 -56.50
CA GLU A 57 -31.90 60.44 -57.56
C GLU A 57 -33.27 59.95 -57.07
N ILE A 58 -33.29 58.90 -56.23
CA ILE A 58 -34.51 58.21 -55.79
C ILE A 58 -34.61 57.98 -54.26
N GLY A 59 -33.53 58.24 -53.50
CA GLY A 59 -33.46 57.82 -52.09
C GLY A 59 -34.40 58.60 -51.16
N ASN A 60 -35.07 57.92 -50.24
CA ASN A 60 -36.04 58.48 -49.31
C ASN A 60 -35.57 58.44 -47.85
N ARG A 61 -36.10 59.35 -47.01
CA ARG A 61 -35.92 59.34 -45.55
C ARG A 61 -34.46 59.37 -45.09
N ASN A 62 -33.60 60.07 -45.82
CA ASN A 62 -32.19 60.22 -45.48
C ASN A 62 -31.92 61.52 -44.72
N VAL A 63 -31.02 61.49 -43.74
CA VAL A 63 -30.53 62.66 -43.01
C VAL A 63 -29.05 62.85 -43.32
N ALA A 64 -28.66 63.98 -43.87
CA ALA A 64 -27.31 64.32 -44.30
C ALA A 64 -26.94 65.71 -43.76
N VAL A 65 -26.05 65.77 -42.76
CA VAL A 65 -25.65 67.02 -42.11
C VAL A 65 -24.13 67.14 -42.09
N GLY A 66 -23.59 68.11 -42.82
CA GLY A 66 -22.15 68.31 -43.00
C GLY A 66 -21.76 68.31 -44.48
N SER A 67 -20.58 68.85 -44.78
CA SER A 67 -20.10 68.96 -46.16
C SER A 67 -19.84 67.59 -46.77
N GLN A 68 -20.37 67.36 -47.98
CA GLN A 68 -20.25 66.13 -48.75
C GLN A 68 -20.76 64.87 -48.02
N THR A 69 -21.73 65.01 -47.12
CA THR A 69 -22.44 63.87 -46.51
C THR A 69 -23.35 63.22 -47.54
N LEU A 70 -23.41 61.88 -47.59
CA LEU A 70 -24.29 61.15 -48.54
C LEU A 70 -24.16 61.65 -49.99
N PHE A 71 -22.95 62.02 -50.41
CA PHE A 71 -22.70 62.71 -51.68
C PHE A 71 -23.16 61.88 -52.90
N LYS A 72 -22.96 60.55 -52.88
CA LYS A 72 -23.53 59.59 -53.84
C LYS A 72 -24.43 58.60 -53.10
N ASN A 73 -25.72 58.90 -53.01
CA ASN A 73 -26.70 58.05 -52.34
C ASN A 73 -27.81 57.62 -53.30
N THR A 74 -28.08 56.32 -53.38
CA THR A 74 -29.23 55.81 -54.16
C THR A 74 -30.19 54.98 -53.31
N ALA A 75 -30.10 55.12 -51.98
CA ALA A 75 -30.74 54.23 -51.02
C ALA A 75 -31.50 55.00 -49.93
N ASP A 76 -32.35 54.28 -49.21
CA ASP A 76 -33.30 54.85 -48.25
C ASP A 76 -32.83 54.71 -46.80
N GLY A 77 -33.29 55.61 -45.94
CA GLY A 77 -33.24 55.46 -44.49
C GLY A 77 -31.86 55.56 -43.85
N ASN A 78 -30.94 56.35 -44.42
CA ASN A 78 -29.60 56.54 -43.88
C ASN A 78 -29.46 57.85 -43.09
N THR A 79 -28.67 57.83 -42.00
CA THR A 79 -28.34 59.02 -41.21
C THR A 79 -26.83 59.28 -41.27
N ALA A 80 -26.42 60.45 -41.75
CA ALA A 80 -25.03 60.86 -41.93
C ALA A 80 -24.79 62.25 -41.30
N LEU A 81 -23.83 62.36 -40.38
CA LEU A 81 -23.43 63.60 -39.73
C LEU A 81 -21.90 63.74 -39.70
N GLY A 82 -21.34 64.78 -40.33
CA GLY A 82 -19.89 65.06 -40.36
C GLY A 82 -19.30 65.15 -41.76
N TYR A 83 -18.06 65.61 -41.90
CA TYR A 83 -17.44 65.75 -43.23
C TYR A 83 -17.27 64.40 -43.93
N GLN A 84 -17.83 64.24 -45.13
CA GLN A 84 -17.77 63.01 -45.95
C GLN A 84 -18.28 61.73 -45.24
N ALA A 85 -19.19 61.86 -44.27
CA ALA A 85 -19.88 60.68 -43.71
C ALA A 85 -20.81 60.07 -44.78
N LEU A 86 -20.73 58.75 -44.98
CA LEU A 86 -21.45 58.02 -46.04
C LEU A 86 -21.25 58.63 -47.46
N TYR A 87 -20.05 59.12 -47.77
CA TYR A 87 -19.76 59.82 -49.04
C TYR A 87 -20.15 59.00 -50.29
N GLU A 88 -19.86 57.70 -50.33
CA GLU A 88 -20.27 56.78 -51.40
C GLU A 88 -21.15 55.67 -50.81
N ASN A 89 -22.47 55.81 -50.96
CA ASN A 89 -23.49 54.89 -50.47
C ASN A 89 -24.37 54.39 -51.62
N THR A 90 -23.86 53.43 -52.39
CA THR A 90 -24.55 52.89 -53.57
C THR A 90 -25.38 51.66 -53.18
N GLY A 91 -26.67 51.85 -52.88
CA GLY A 91 -27.63 50.77 -52.62
C GLY A 91 -27.76 50.30 -51.16
N ALA A 92 -27.03 50.91 -50.22
CA ALA A 92 -27.07 50.52 -48.82
C ALA A 92 -28.10 51.31 -47.99
N THR A 93 -28.96 50.60 -47.27
CA THR A 93 -30.07 51.15 -46.48
C THR A 93 -29.82 51.02 -44.98
N GLY A 94 -30.53 51.83 -44.18
CA GLY A 94 -30.59 51.67 -42.72
C GLY A 94 -29.28 51.94 -41.96
N SER A 95 -28.33 52.67 -42.55
CA SER A 95 -27.03 52.90 -41.93
C SER A 95 -26.94 54.25 -41.21
N THR A 96 -26.24 54.28 -40.07
CA THR A 96 -25.95 55.48 -39.28
C THR A 96 -24.46 55.77 -39.28
N ALA A 97 -24.05 56.95 -39.73
CA ALA A 97 -22.65 57.39 -39.80
C ALA A 97 -22.49 58.77 -39.16
N VAL A 98 -21.71 58.87 -38.09
CA VAL A 98 -21.48 60.12 -37.36
C VAL A 98 -19.97 60.29 -37.13
N GLY A 99 -19.37 61.29 -37.76
CA GLY A 99 -17.94 61.59 -37.66
C GLY A 99 -17.29 61.89 -39.01
N TYR A 100 -16.05 62.36 -38.97
CA TYR A 100 -15.26 62.61 -40.18
C TYR A 100 -15.01 61.28 -40.92
N GLN A 101 -15.50 61.17 -42.16
CA GLN A 101 -15.36 60.00 -43.03
C GLN A 101 -15.88 58.68 -42.41
N ALA A 102 -16.85 58.75 -41.49
CA ALA A 102 -17.53 57.54 -41.01
C ALA A 102 -18.30 56.87 -42.16
N LEU A 103 -18.13 55.56 -42.36
CA LEU A 103 -18.74 54.78 -43.46
C LEU A 103 -18.52 55.39 -44.86
N LYS A 104 -17.35 56.03 -45.10
CA LYS A 104 -17.10 56.78 -46.35
C LYS A 104 -17.39 55.97 -47.61
N GLN A 105 -17.00 54.69 -47.64
CA GLN A 105 -17.26 53.77 -48.73
C GLN A 105 -18.13 52.64 -48.20
N ASN A 106 -19.43 52.69 -48.46
CA ASN A 106 -20.38 51.70 -47.97
C ASN A 106 -21.26 51.16 -49.12
N THR A 107 -21.31 49.83 -49.23
CA THR A 107 -22.20 49.14 -50.18
C THR A 107 -23.13 48.15 -49.48
N ALA A 108 -23.18 48.14 -48.15
CA ALA A 108 -23.98 47.17 -47.38
C ALA A 108 -24.89 47.82 -46.32
N ASN A 109 -25.99 47.15 -46.01
CA ASN A 109 -27.07 47.64 -45.15
C ASN A 109 -26.74 47.56 -43.65
N ASP A 110 -27.52 48.30 -42.85
CA ASP A 110 -27.65 48.12 -41.40
C ASP A 110 -26.31 48.25 -40.64
N ASN A 111 -25.51 49.27 -40.98
CA ASN A 111 -24.24 49.54 -40.33
C ASN A 111 -24.32 50.79 -39.43
N THR A 112 -23.68 50.74 -38.26
CA THR A 112 -23.55 51.88 -37.34
C THR A 112 -22.09 52.26 -37.19
N ALA A 113 -21.73 53.50 -37.52
CA ALA A 113 -20.38 54.04 -37.41
C ALA A 113 -20.40 55.37 -36.67
N LEU A 114 -19.74 55.45 -35.52
CA LEU A 114 -19.61 56.65 -34.70
C LEU A 114 -18.14 56.90 -34.39
N GLY A 115 -17.51 57.87 -35.06
CA GLY A 115 -16.11 58.25 -34.83
C GLY A 115 -15.37 58.66 -36.09
N TYR A 116 -14.16 59.20 -35.91
CA TYR A 116 -13.25 59.52 -37.01
C TYR A 116 -12.87 58.24 -37.78
N GLN A 117 -13.22 58.16 -39.06
CA GLN A 117 -12.92 57.02 -39.94
C GLN A 117 -13.43 55.65 -39.44
N ALA A 118 -14.48 55.62 -38.62
CA ALA A 118 -15.14 54.39 -38.23
C ALA A 118 -15.76 53.72 -39.47
N LEU A 119 -15.51 52.41 -39.69
CA LEU A 119 -16.00 51.65 -40.84
C LEU A 119 -15.67 52.29 -42.21
N LEU A 120 -14.50 52.93 -42.35
CA LEU A 120 -14.14 53.71 -43.55
C LEU A 120 -14.35 52.95 -44.88
N ASN A 121 -13.91 51.69 -44.93
CA ASN A 121 -13.96 50.83 -46.11
C ASN A 121 -14.83 49.60 -45.84
N ASN A 122 -16.16 49.74 -45.89
CA ASN A 122 -17.10 48.66 -45.54
C ASN A 122 -17.92 48.15 -46.74
N LYS A 123 -17.92 46.84 -46.98
CA LYS A 123 -18.82 46.22 -47.99
C LYS A 123 -19.71 45.11 -47.43
N ALA A 124 -19.80 44.97 -46.10
CA ALA A 124 -20.58 43.92 -45.44
C ALA A 124 -21.61 44.49 -44.45
N PRO A 125 -22.76 43.82 -44.27
CA PRO A 125 -23.85 44.33 -43.43
C PRO A 125 -23.65 44.02 -41.94
N TYR A 126 -24.48 44.65 -41.11
CA TYR A 126 -24.64 44.36 -39.67
C TYR A 126 -23.42 44.68 -38.80
N ASN A 127 -22.61 45.66 -39.19
CA ASN A 127 -21.43 46.05 -38.40
C ASN A 127 -21.72 47.27 -37.52
N THR A 128 -21.25 47.22 -36.27
CA THR A 128 -21.27 48.35 -35.33
C THR A 128 -19.83 48.76 -35.02
N ALA A 129 -19.47 50.02 -35.25
CA ALA A 129 -18.17 50.60 -34.98
C ALA A 129 -18.31 51.92 -34.23
N VAL A 130 -17.84 51.97 -32.98
CA VAL A 130 -17.89 53.15 -32.11
C VAL A 130 -16.50 53.44 -31.59
N GLY A 131 -15.88 54.51 -32.09
CA GLY A 131 -14.50 54.88 -31.77
C GLY A 131 -13.73 55.32 -33.02
N ALA A 132 -12.65 56.07 -32.82
CA ALA A 132 -11.81 56.49 -33.92
C ALA A 132 -11.10 55.28 -34.55
N SER A 133 -11.24 55.14 -35.87
CA SER A 133 -10.73 54.03 -36.68
C SER A 133 -11.18 52.63 -36.25
N ALA A 134 -12.31 52.51 -35.54
CA ALA A 134 -12.92 51.21 -35.28
C ALA A 134 -13.38 50.56 -36.60
N LEU A 135 -13.06 49.28 -36.82
CA LEU A 135 -13.39 48.51 -38.03
C LEU A 135 -12.95 49.13 -39.37
N LYS A 136 -11.85 49.89 -39.38
CA LYS A 136 -11.47 50.74 -40.52
C LYS A 136 -11.30 49.98 -41.85
N ALA A 137 -10.78 48.75 -41.84
CA ALA A 137 -10.38 48.00 -43.03
C ALA A 137 -11.41 46.95 -43.54
N ASN A 138 -12.64 46.93 -43.02
CA ASN A 138 -13.61 45.82 -43.20
C ASN A 138 -14.14 45.58 -44.63
N ASN A 139 -13.42 44.81 -45.44
CA ASN A 139 -13.84 44.55 -46.82
C ASN A 139 -15.10 43.66 -46.94
N SER A 140 -15.24 42.56 -46.20
CA SER A 140 -16.38 41.64 -46.35
C SER A 140 -16.85 40.93 -45.07
N GLY A 141 -16.35 41.31 -43.90
CA GLY A 141 -16.76 40.74 -42.61
C GLY A 141 -18.12 41.28 -42.13
N SER A 142 -19.10 40.42 -41.91
CA SER A 142 -20.43 40.82 -41.41
C SER A 142 -20.58 40.58 -39.91
N ALA A 143 -21.57 41.24 -39.30
CA ALA A 143 -21.97 41.02 -37.91
C ALA A 143 -20.85 41.26 -36.87
N ASN A 144 -19.97 42.24 -37.09
CA ASN A 144 -18.93 42.61 -36.14
C ASN A 144 -19.34 43.79 -35.25
N THR A 145 -18.97 43.75 -33.98
CA THR A 145 -19.11 44.86 -33.03
C THR A 145 -17.73 45.33 -32.59
N ALA A 146 -17.38 46.58 -32.83
CA ALA A 146 -16.16 47.22 -32.38
C ALA A 146 -16.46 48.50 -31.60
N VAL A 147 -16.03 48.55 -30.35
CA VAL A 147 -16.22 49.71 -29.46
C VAL A 147 -14.90 50.04 -28.81
N GLY A 148 -14.25 51.11 -29.26
CA GLY A 148 -12.93 51.53 -28.80
C GLY A 148 -12.11 52.16 -29.93
N HIS A 149 -11.07 52.91 -29.57
CA HIS A 149 -10.10 53.39 -30.53
C HIS A 149 -9.36 52.20 -31.16
N GLN A 150 -9.34 52.13 -32.49
CA GLN A 150 -8.71 51.06 -33.28
C GLN A 150 -9.16 49.62 -32.94
N ALA A 151 -10.35 49.43 -32.35
CA ALA A 151 -10.91 48.09 -32.19
C ALA A 151 -11.18 47.46 -33.57
N LEU A 152 -10.72 46.22 -33.81
CA LEU A 152 -10.83 45.50 -35.10
C LEU A 152 -10.27 46.29 -36.31
N TYR A 153 -9.15 47.00 -36.11
CA TYR A 153 -8.59 47.94 -37.09
C TYR A 153 -8.30 47.31 -38.47
N THR A 154 -7.69 46.13 -38.52
CA THR A 154 -7.28 45.47 -39.78
C THR A 154 -8.23 44.38 -40.29
N ASN A 155 -9.44 44.23 -39.71
CA ASN A 155 -10.42 43.23 -40.17
C ASN A 155 -10.70 43.34 -41.65
N THR A 156 -10.45 42.27 -42.41
CA THR A 156 -10.74 42.23 -43.85
C THR A 156 -11.96 41.37 -44.16
N THR A 157 -12.00 40.12 -43.69
CA THR A 157 -13.08 39.16 -43.99
C THR A 157 -13.69 38.48 -42.75
N GLY A 158 -13.10 38.67 -41.57
CA GLY A 158 -13.57 38.07 -40.32
C GLY A 158 -14.99 38.51 -39.95
N ALA A 159 -15.85 37.56 -39.57
CA ALA A 159 -17.25 37.81 -39.23
C ALA A 159 -17.56 37.38 -37.79
N TYR A 160 -18.65 37.92 -37.23
CA TYR A 160 -19.14 37.59 -35.89
C TYR A 160 -18.13 37.85 -34.76
N ASN A 161 -17.32 38.90 -34.89
CA ASN A 161 -16.37 39.30 -33.85
C ASN A 161 -16.95 40.40 -32.95
N THR A 162 -16.71 40.31 -31.65
CA THR A 162 -16.99 41.37 -30.68
C THR A 162 -15.68 41.89 -30.09
N ALA A 163 -15.39 43.17 -30.26
CA ALA A 163 -14.19 43.85 -29.77
C ALA A 163 -14.60 45.09 -28.96
N VAL A 164 -14.32 45.12 -27.67
CA VAL A 164 -14.66 46.22 -26.77
C VAL A 164 -13.42 46.61 -25.96
N GLY A 165 -12.83 47.76 -26.26
CA GLY A 165 -11.59 48.25 -25.66
C GLY A 165 -10.68 48.91 -26.69
N ASP A 166 -9.73 49.71 -26.21
CA ASP A 166 -8.68 50.27 -27.07
C ASP A 166 -7.83 49.15 -27.69
N ALA A 167 -7.71 49.15 -29.01
CA ALA A 167 -6.98 48.15 -29.81
C ALA A 167 -7.36 46.68 -29.52
N ALA A 168 -8.59 46.40 -29.10
CA ALA A 168 -9.10 45.04 -28.99
C ALA A 168 -9.22 44.41 -30.39
N LEU A 169 -8.70 43.19 -30.60
CA LEU A 169 -8.65 42.50 -31.90
C LEU A 169 -8.00 43.32 -33.03
N HIS A 170 -6.99 44.13 -32.71
CA HIS A 170 -6.39 45.10 -33.64
C HIS A 170 -5.95 44.49 -34.98
N ASP A 171 -5.19 43.39 -34.94
CA ASP A 171 -4.55 42.78 -36.12
C ASP A 171 -5.36 41.63 -36.77
N ASN A 172 -6.65 41.48 -36.42
CA ASN A 172 -7.52 40.45 -36.99
C ASN A 172 -7.72 40.64 -38.48
N ALA A 173 -7.11 39.81 -39.33
CA ALA A 173 -7.30 39.86 -40.78
C ALA A 173 -8.53 39.05 -41.22
N THR A 174 -8.62 37.77 -40.79
CA THR A 174 -9.65 36.82 -41.25
C THR A 174 -10.32 36.02 -40.14
N GLY A 175 -9.86 36.14 -38.89
CA GLY A 175 -10.42 35.42 -37.74
C GLY A 175 -11.90 35.76 -37.49
N ALA A 176 -12.69 34.77 -37.09
CA ALA A 176 -14.14 34.86 -36.92
C ALA A 176 -14.59 34.27 -35.58
N TYR A 177 -15.76 34.69 -35.10
CA TYR A 177 -16.35 34.25 -33.84
C TYR A 177 -15.51 34.54 -32.60
N ASN A 178 -14.70 35.61 -32.63
CA ASN A 178 -13.88 36.01 -31.48
C ASN A 178 -14.59 37.04 -30.60
N THR A 179 -14.45 36.91 -29.29
CA THR A 179 -14.89 37.91 -28.30
C THR A 179 -13.67 38.47 -27.60
N ALA A 180 -13.43 39.77 -27.66
CA ALA A 180 -12.33 40.49 -27.03
C ALA A 180 -12.88 41.68 -26.24
N VAL A 181 -12.73 41.66 -24.92
CA VAL A 181 -13.22 42.72 -24.02
C VAL A 181 -12.07 43.14 -23.10
N GLY A 182 -11.51 44.32 -23.32
CA GLY A 182 -10.35 44.85 -22.62
C GLY A 182 -9.37 45.53 -23.57
N SER A 183 -8.55 46.44 -23.04
CA SER A 183 -7.50 47.09 -23.83
C SER A 183 -6.48 46.05 -24.33
N GLY A 184 -6.21 46.02 -25.63
CA GLY A 184 -5.26 45.09 -26.26
C GLY A 184 -5.62 43.60 -26.12
N ALA A 185 -6.88 43.27 -25.79
CA ALA A 185 -7.33 41.88 -25.78
C ALA A 185 -7.28 41.33 -27.22
N LEU A 186 -6.67 40.15 -27.42
CA LEU A 186 -6.51 39.52 -28.74
C LEU A 186 -5.79 40.41 -29.79
N TYR A 187 -4.86 41.27 -29.35
CA TYR A 187 -4.23 42.28 -30.21
C TYR A 187 -3.64 41.70 -31.52
N GLU A 188 -2.80 40.66 -31.45
CA GLU A 188 -2.09 40.08 -32.60
C GLU A 188 -2.86 38.96 -33.33
N ASN A 189 -4.15 38.74 -33.06
CA ASN A 189 -4.90 37.64 -33.69
C ASN A 189 -4.99 37.88 -35.18
N HIS A 190 -4.39 37.07 -36.05
CA HIS A 190 -4.46 37.25 -37.51
C HIS A 190 -5.62 36.44 -38.12
N SER A 191 -5.70 35.16 -37.78
CA SER A 191 -6.65 34.19 -38.36
C SER A 191 -7.30 33.25 -37.34
N GLY A 192 -6.98 33.37 -36.05
CA GLY A 192 -7.55 32.54 -35.00
C GLY A 192 -9.07 32.72 -34.89
N ILE A 193 -9.79 31.62 -34.63
CA ILE A 193 -11.25 31.57 -34.55
C ILE A 193 -11.75 31.11 -33.18
N LYS A 194 -12.97 31.52 -32.82
CA LYS A 194 -13.68 31.09 -31.61
C LYS A 194 -12.92 31.34 -30.30
N ASN A 195 -12.11 32.40 -30.23
CA ASN A 195 -11.40 32.76 -29.03
C ASN A 195 -12.22 33.74 -28.17
N THR A 196 -12.19 33.57 -26.85
CA THR A 196 -12.79 34.50 -25.89
C THR A 196 -11.70 35.09 -25.01
N SER A 197 -11.51 36.40 -25.06
CA SER A 197 -10.59 37.15 -24.21
C SER A 197 -11.32 38.26 -23.45
N ILE A 198 -11.28 38.23 -22.12
CA ILE A 198 -11.90 39.21 -21.24
C ILE A 198 -10.85 39.65 -20.21
N GLY A 199 -10.26 40.83 -20.41
CA GLY A 199 -9.19 41.37 -19.59
C GLY A 199 -8.20 42.19 -20.41
N CYS A 200 -7.50 43.11 -19.77
CA CYS A 200 -6.44 43.88 -20.43
C CYS A 200 -5.30 42.94 -20.85
N SER A 201 -4.92 43.02 -22.13
CA SER A 201 -3.91 42.19 -22.79
C SER A 201 -4.13 40.67 -22.65
N GLY A 202 -5.38 40.22 -22.46
CA GLY A 202 -5.68 38.80 -22.51
C GLY A 202 -5.48 38.26 -23.92
N LEU A 203 -4.78 37.13 -24.06
CA LEU A 203 -4.57 36.43 -25.33
C LEU A 203 -3.89 37.32 -26.40
N SER A 204 -3.08 38.32 -25.98
CA SER A 204 -2.58 39.40 -26.85
C SER A 204 -1.64 38.92 -27.95
N GLY A 205 -0.84 37.89 -27.72
CA GLY A 205 0.11 37.33 -28.69
C GLY A 205 -0.42 36.15 -29.51
N ASN A 206 -1.75 35.94 -29.55
CA ASN A 206 -2.34 34.88 -30.38
C ASN A 206 -2.27 35.25 -31.85
N ILE A 207 -1.71 34.38 -32.70
CA ILE A 207 -1.59 34.62 -34.15
C ILE A 207 -2.68 33.84 -34.89
N SER A 208 -2.75 32.53 -34.65
CA SER A 208 -3.71 31.63 -35.32
C SER A 208 -4.27 30.52 -34.42
N GLY A 209 -4.06 30.60 -33.10
CA GLY A 209 -4.65 29.67 -32.14
C GLY A 209 -6.17 29.80 -32.09
N ASN A 210 -6.85 28.67 -31.84
CA ASN A 210 -8.31 28.55 -31.91
C ASN A 210 -8.90 28.06 -30.58
N GLU A 211 -10.18 28.38 -30.34
CA GLU A 211 -10.97 27.82 -29.23
C GLU A 211 -10.31 28.05 -27.85
N ASN A 212 -9.62 29.18 -27.67
CA ASN A 212 -9.01 29.56 -26.39
C ASN A 212 -9.91 30.50 -25.58
N VAL A 213 -9.93 30.31 -24.26
CA VAL A 213 -10.63 31.18 -23.30
C VAL A 213 -9.59 31.83 -22.38
N ALA A 214 -9.53 33.16 -22.34
CA ALA A 214 -8.67 33.95 -21.49
C ALA A 214 -9.50 34.96 -20.70
N VAL A 215 -9.55 34.84 -19.38
CA VAL A 215 -10.29 35.77 -18.51
C VAL A 215 -9.35 36.26 -17.41
N GLY A 216 -8.93 37.52 -17.48
CA GLY A 216 -7.99 38.14 -16.54
C GLY A 216 -6.90 38.96 -17.22
N TYR A 217 -6.18 39.76 -16.44
CA TYR A 217 -5.05 40.55 -16.92
C TYR A 217 -3.94 39.61 -17.44
N GLN A 218 -3.56 39.77 -18.72
CA GLN A 218 -2.51 38.97 -19.39
C GLN A 218 -2.72 37.44 -19.36
N ALA A 219 -3.95 36.94 -19.16
CA ALA A 219 -4.21 35.51 -19.29
C ALA A 219 -3.87 35.05 -20.72
N LEU A 220 -3.10 33.95 -20.86
CA LEU A 220 -2.61 33.43 -22.16
C LEU A 220 -1.84 34.44 -23.05
N GLY A 221 -1.17 35.43 -22.46
CA GLY A 221 -0.57 36.55 -23.21
C GLY A 221 0.41 36.18 -24.32
N SER A 222 1.11 35.04 -24.25
CA SER A 222 2.11 34.59 -25.25
C SER A 222 1.66 33.42 -26.13
N ASN A 223 0.38 33.04 -26.12
CA ASN A 223 -0.13 31.89 -26.87
C ASN A 223 -0.20 32.14 -28.38
N GLN A 224 0.85 31.88 -29.15
CA GLN A 224 0.88 32.16 -30.60
C GLN A 224 -0.01 31.23 -31.44
N PHE A 225 0.07 29.92 -31.19
CA PHE A 225 -0.57 28.88 -32.02
C PHE A 225 -1.44 27.91 -31.22
N GLY A 226 -1.38 27.96 -29.88
CA GLY A 226 -2.01 26.96 -29.04
C GLY A 226 -3.53 26.94 -29.18
N VAL A 227 -4.12 25.76 -29.06
CA VAL A 227 -5.54 25.48 -29.27
C VAL A 227 -6.17 24.88 -28.00
N ASN A 228 -7.45 25.16 -27.76
CA ASN A 228 -8.23 24.56 -26.67
C ASN A 228 -7.68 24.83 -25.26
N ASN A 229 -7.11 26.02 -25.03
CA ASN A 229 -6.63 26.41 -23.71
C ASN A 229 -7.67 27.25 -22.96
N THR A 230 -7.86 26.97 -21.67
CA THR A 230 -8.72 27.76 -20.77
C THR A 230 -7.87 28.39 -19.67
N ALA A 231 -7.82 29.71 -19.60
CA ALA A 231 -7.09 30.49 -18.61
C ALA A 231 -8.02 31.48 -17.91
N VAL A 232 -8.22 31.33 -16.61
CA VAL A 232 -9.07 32.21 -15.79
C VAL A 232 -8.29 32.66 -14.56
N GLY A 233 -7.87 33.92 -14.55
CA GLY A 233 -7.04 34.51 -13.51
C GLY A 233 -5.95 35.41 -14.09
N SER A 234 -5.46 36.36 -13.31
CA SER A 234 -4.34 37.21 -13.75
C SER A 234 -3.11 36.36 -14.03
N SER A 235 -2.55 36.52 -15.23
CA SER A 235 -1.37 35.82 -15.73
C SER A 235 -1.47 34.29 -15.70
N ALA A 236 -2.68 33.73 -15.68
CA ALA A 236 -2.87 32.29 -15.89
C ALA A 236 -2.40 31.91 -17.31
N LEU A 237 -1.62 30.83 -17.45
CA LEU A 237 -1.08 30.38 -18.74
C LEU A 237 -0.26 31.45 -19.52
N LEU A 238 0.33 32.45 -18.85
CA LEU A 238 0.94 33.60 -19.52
C LEU A 238 1.91 33.20 -20.65
N LYS A 239 2.85 32.29 -20.37
CA LYS A 239 3.87 31.84 -21.33
C LYS A 239 3.47 30.60 -22.13
N ASN A 240 2.17 30.27 -22.18
CA ASN A 240 1.73 29.04 -22.84
C ASN A 240 1.99 29.04 -24.34
N THR A 241 2.60 27.98 -24.89
CA THR A 241 2.66 27.76 -26.35
C THR A 241 2.11 26.40 -26.79
N ALA A 242 1.43 25.69 -25.90
CA ALA A 242 0.93 24.32 -26.09
C ALA A 242 -0.61 24.23 -26.11
N ASP A 243 -1.14 23.03 -26.35
CA ASP A 243 -2.57 22.78 -26.53
C ASP A 243 -3.24 22.10 -25.32
N GLY A 244 -4.55 22.32 -25.17
CA GLY A 244 -5.41 21.52 -24.30
C GLY A 244 -5.15 21.71 -22.80
N ASN A 245 -4.74 22.90 -22.36
CA ASN A 245 -4.46 23.18 -20.95
C ASN A 245 -5.57 23.98 -20.28
N THR A 246 -5.90 23.63 -19.03
CA THR A 246 -6.85 24.38 -18.19
C THR A 246 -6.11 24.97 -16.98
N ALA A 247 -6.18 26.29 -16.79
CA ALA A 247 -5.60 27.01 -15.68
C ALA A 247 -6.60 27.99 -15.05
N ILE A 248 -6.90 27.83 -13.77
CA ILE A 248 -7.84 28.68 -13.02
C ILE A 248 -7.16 29.14 -11.73
N GLY A 249 -6.85 30.43 -11.61
CA GLY A 249 -6.19 31.04 -10.47
C GLY A 249 -5.09 32.02 -10.87
N TYR A 250 -4.64 32.85 -9.92
CA TYR A 250 -3.50 33.75 -10.13
C TYR A 250 -2.24 32.94 -10.45
N GLN A 251 -1.62 33.22 -11.60
CA GLN A 251 -0.40 32.56 -12.07
C GLN A 251 -0.47 31.01 -12.10
N ALA A 252 -1.66 30.44 -12.27
CA ALA A 252 -1.80 29.01 -12.54
C ALA A 252 -1.18 28.69 -13.92
N LEU A 253 -0.36 27.64 -14.00
CA LEU A 253 0.36 27.22 -15.21
C LEU A 253 1.21 28.32 -15.89
N PHE A 254 1.80 29.23 -15.11
CA PHE A 254 2.44 30.46 -15.60
C PHE A 254 3.54 30.24 -16.67
N GLU A 255 4.44 29.25 -16.50
CA GLU A 255 5.59 28.99 -17.40
C GLU A 255 5.41 27.78 -18.32
N ASN A 256 4.22 27.56 -18.87
CA ASN A 256 3.93 26.35 -19.63
C ASN A 256 4.37 26.38 -21.12
N ILE A 257 5.65 26.16 -21.42
CA ILE A 257 6.12 26.28 -22.81
C ILE A 257 5.52 25.17 -23.71
N SER A 258 5.74 23.90 -23.40
CA SER A 258 5.43 22.77 -24.31
C SER A 258 4.46 21.72 -23.75
N ALA A 259 3.96 21.88 -22.52
CA ALA A 259 3.15 20.83 -21.91
C ALA A 259 1.70 20.86 -22.40
N THR A 260 1.16 19.71 -22.77
CA THR A 260 -0.24 19.54 -23.16
C THR A 260 -1.04 18.80 -22.09
N GLY A 261 -2.35 18.99 -22.07
CA GLY A 261 -3.26 18.21 -21.23
C GLY A 261 -3.15 18.47 -19.72
N CYS A 262 -2.59 19.61 -19.32
CA CYS A 262 -2.47 19.96 -17.90
C CYS A 262 -3.74 20.63 -17.37
N THR A 263 -4.13 20.31 -16.13
CA THR A 263 -5.19 20.97 -15.38
C THR A 263 -4.62 21.59 -14.11
N ALA A 264 -4.67 22.91 -13.95
CA ALA A 264 -4.21 23.64 -12.78
C ALA A 264 -5.32 24.53 -12.21
N VAL A 265 -5.70 24.31 -10.96
CA VAL A 265 -6.73 25.09 -10.29
C VAL A 265 -6.24 25.49 -8.90
N GLY A 266 -5.99 26.79 -8.70
CA GLY A 266 -5.49 27.34 -7.44
C GLY A 266 -4.44 28.42 -7.65
N PHE A 267 -4.12 29.15 -6.58
CA PHE A 267 -3.04 30.13 -6.59
C PHE A 267 -1.69 29.45 -6.86
N GLN A 268 -1.00 29.86 -7.95
CA GLN A 268 0.30 29.33 -8.36
C GLN A 268 0.37 27.78 -8.49
N ALA A 269 -0.76 27.13 -8.82
CA ALA A 269 -0.75 25.71 -9.18
C ALA A 269 0.03 25.50 -10.48
N LEU A 270 0.97 24.53 -10.51
CA LEU A 270 1.82 24.23 -11.69
C LEU A 270 2.57 25.46 -12.25
N GLN A 271 2.96 26.40 -11.40
CA GLN A 271 3.55 27.69 -11.81
C GLN A 271 4.76 27.53 -12.77
N SER A 272 5.70 26.64 -12.46
CA SER A 272 6.85 26.34 -13.30
C SER A 272 6.75 24.91 -13.85
N ASN A 273 5.80 24.70 -14.78
CA ASN A 273 5.56 23.41 -15.43
C ASN A 273 6.09 23.37 -16.86
N THR A 274 6.88 22.35 -17.21
CA THR A 274 7.38 22.13 -18.58
C THR A 274 6.96 20.78 -19.17
N ALA A 275 6.26 19.94 -18.41
CA ALA A 275 5.90 18.57 -18.77
C ALA A 275 4.38 18.31 -18.72
N GLY A 276 3.89 17.46 -19.63
CA GLY A 276 2.46 17.24 -19.91
C GLY A 276 1.68 16.41 -18.89
N GLU A 277 0.35 16.40 -19.06
CA GLU A 277 -0.61 15.51 -18.38
C GLU A 277 -0.61 15.58 -16.84
N ASN A 278 -0.39 16.78 -16.30
CA ASN A 278 -0.41 17.00 -14.84
C ASN A 278 -1.75 17.58 -14.38
N THR A 279 -2.32 17.02 -13.31
CA THR A 279 -3.50 17.55 -12.63
C THR A 279 -3.10 18.14 -11.28
N ALA A 280 -3.29 19.44 -11.07
CA ALA A 280 -2.99 20.16 -9.84
C ALA A 280 -4.22 20.95 -9.36
N LEU A 281 -4.77 20.58 -8.21
CA LEU A 281 -5.91 21.26 -7.58
C LEU A 281 -5.53 21.68 -6.15
N GLY A 282 -5.30 22.96 -5.94
CA GLY A 282 -4.93 23.54 -4.64
C GLY A 282 -3.88 24.64 -4.76
N SER A 283 -3.79 25.49 -3.74
CA SER A 283 -2.74 26.51 -3.68
C SER A 283 -1.36 25.85 -3.66
N TYR A 284 -0.46 26.27 -4.55
CA TYR A 284 0.90 25.74 -4.68
C TYR A 284 1.00 24.23 -4.98
N ALA A 285 -0.07 23.59 -5.48
CA ALA A 285 0.00 22.21 -5.93
C ALA A 285 0.92 22.11 -7.16
N LEU A 286 1.90 21.20 -7.13
CA LEU A 286 2.92 21.03 -8.20
C LEU A 286 3.64 22.33 -8.60
N GLN A 287 3.84 23.27 -7.68
CA GLN A 287 4.36 24.61 -8.00
C GLN A 287 5.67 24.59 -8.83
N SER A 288 6.59 23.68 -8.50
CA SER A 288 7.86 23.52 -9.23
C SER A 288 7.91 22.14 -9.89
N ASN A 289 7.53 22.06 -11.18
CA ASN A 289 7.51 20.82 -11.95
C ASN A 289 8.28 20.92 -13.28
N THR A 290 9.60 20.71 -13.23
CA THR A 290 10.51 21.03 -14.35
C THR A 290 10.73 19.91 -15.37
N THR A 291 10.34 18.67 -15.11
CA THR A 291 10.39 17.57 -16.11
C THR A 291 9.33 16.49 -15.89
N SER A 292 8.38 16.66 -14.96
CA SER A 292 7.52 15.55 -14.54
C SER A 292 6.19 15.44 -15.29
N TYR A 293 5.86 14.23 -15.75
CA TYR A 293 4.66 13.86 -16.50
C TYR A 293 3.70 12.99 -15.66
N GLY A 294 2.39 13.16 -15.88
CA GLY A 294 1.37 12.25 -15.37
C GLY A 294 1.13 12.29 -13.86
N ASN A 295 1.33 13.44 -13.20
CA ASN A 295 1.11 13.55 -11.76
C ASN A 295 -0.29 14.08 -11.43
N THR A 296 -0.89 13.53 -10.37
CA THR A 296 -2.11 14.05 -9.76
C THR A 296 -1.79 14.63 -8.38
N ALA A 297 -1.98 15.93 -8.19
CA ALA A 297 -1.78 16.66 -6.94
C ALA A 297 -3.06 17.39 -6.52
N ILE A 298 -3.72 16.91 -5.46
CA ILE A 298 -4.95 17.49 -4.95
C ILE A 298 -4.75 17.87 -3.49
N GLY A 299 -4.72 19.16 -3.19
CA GLY A 299 -4.50 19.72 -1.86
C GLY A 299 -3.48 20.84 -1.87
N SER A 300 -3.56 21.72 -0.86
CA SER A 300 -2.58 22.80 -0.70
C SER A 300 -1.17 22.23 -0.50
N LYS A 301 -0.21 22.69 -1.32
CA LYS A 301 1.20 22.26 -1.35
C LYS A 301 1.42 20.76 -1.61
N ALA A 302 0.45 20.07 -2.20
CA ALA A 302 0.66 18.70 -2.67
C ALA A 302 1.71 18.70 -3.80
N LEU A 303 2.74 17.85 -3.70
CA LEU A 303 3.86 17.77 -4.67
C LEU A 303 4.55 19.12 -4.96
N GLN A 304 4.61 20.03 -3.99
CA GLN A 304 5.08 21.41 -4.22
C GLN A 304 6.49 21.48 -4.88
N SER A 305 7.41 20.62 -4.47
CA SER A 305 8.82 20.66 -4.90
C SER A 305 9.22 19.43 -5.73
N ASN A 306 8.51 19.15 -6.83
CA ASN A 306 8.70 17.97 -7.66
C ASN A 306 9.57 18.22 -8.91
N THR A 307 10.90 18.11 -8.81
CA THR A 307 11.80 18.55 -9.91
C THR A 307 12.00 17.54 -11.05
N THR A 308 12.01 16.23 -10.78
CA THR A 308 12.44 15.19 -11.77
C THR A 308 11.55 13.93 -11.84
N ALA A 309 10.44 13.91 -11.11
CA ALA A 309 9.92 12.69 -10.53
C ALA A 309 8.48 12.37 -11.01
N LEU A 310 8.28 11.26 -11.74
CA LEU A 310 7.12 10.91 -12.59
C LEU A 310 6.02 10.07 -11.91
N GLY A 311 4.77 10.22 -12.35
CA GLY A 311 3.67 9.28 -12.06
C GLY A 311 3.18 9.28 -10.61
N HIS A 312 3.22 10.42 -9.93
CA HIS A 312 2.78 10.52 -8.54
C HIS A 312 1.27 10.73 -8.40
N THR A 313 0.68 10.12 -7.38
CA THR A 313 -0.66 10.48 -6.90
C THR A 313 -0.54 11.06 -5.50
N ALA A 314 -0.78 12.35 -5.31
CA ALA A 314 -0.74 13.06 -4.04
C ALA A 314 -2.11 13.69 -3.74
N VAL A 315 -2.83 13.17 -2.76
CA VAL A 315 -4.15 13.68 -2.37
C VAL A 315 -4.15 13.99 -0.87
N GLY A 316 -4.18 15.27 -0.53
CA GLY A 316 -4.11 15.78 0.83
C GLY A 316 -3.18 16.98 0.93
N SER A 317 -3.40 17.85 1.92
CA SER A 317 -2.49 18.98 2.13
C SER A 317 -1.10 18.47 2.52
N SER A 318 -0.08 19.02 1.85
CA SER A 318 1.32 18.66 2.01
C SER A 318 1.65 17.18 1.74
N ALA A 319 0.80 16.44 1.03
CA ALA A 319 1.15 15.11 0.52
C ALA A 319 2.31 15.21 -0.48
N LEU A 320 3.36 14.41 -0.31
CA LEU A 320 4.58 14.45 -1.14
C LEU A 320 5.21 15.85 -1.30
N GLN A 321 5.07 16.73 -0.31
CA GLN A 321 5.48 18.14 -0.45
C GLN A 321 6.97 18.29 -0.82
N ASN A 322 7.86 17.54 -0.15
CA ASN A 322 9.31 17.58 -0.37
C ASN A 322 9.77 16.33 -1.13
N ASN A 323 9.31 16.18 -2.37
CA ASN A 323 9.69 15.09 -3.26
C ASN A 323 10.73 15.56 -4.30
N ARG A 324 12.02 15.58 -3.93
CA ARG A 324 13.10 16.07 -4.82
C ARG A 324 13.47 15.09 -5.95
N GLY A 325 13.04 13.83 -5.84
CA GLY A 325 13.27 12.73 -6.77
C GLY A 325 12.39 11.52 -6.44
N GLY A 326 12.41 10.47 -7.26
CA GLY A 326 11.59 9.26 -7.11
C GLY A 326 10.47 9.14 -8.14
N THR A 327 9.90 7.96 -8.36
CA THR A 327 8.83 7.73 -9.36
C THR A 327 7.72 6.86 -8.78
N CYS A 328 6.50 7.01 -9.31
CA CYS A 328 5.37 6.12 -9.03
C CYS A 328 4.94 6.02 -7.54
N ASN A 329 5.11 7.10 -6.77
CA ASN A 329 4.64 7.15 -5.39
C ASN A 329 3.17 7.56 -5.27
N THR A 330 2.42 6.86 -4.41
CA THR A 330 1.03 7.18 -4.05
C THR A 330 0.98 7.67 -2.61
N ALA A 331 0.45 8.87 -2.38
CA ALA A 331 0.31 9.51 -1.08
C ALA A 331 -1.11 10.08 -0.91
N ILE A 332 -1.91 9.48 -0.05
CA ILE A 332 -3.30 9.89 0.21
C ILE A 332 -3.46 10.17 1.71
N GLY A 333 -3.60 11.43 2.09
CA GLY A 333 -3.72 11.90 3.47
C GLY A 333 -2.90 13.16 3.72
N ASN A 334 -3.24 13.90 4.77
CA ASN A 334 -2.45 15.06 5.17
C ASN A 334 -1.02 14.63 5.56
N ALA A 335 -0.03 15.27 4.94
CA ALA A 335 1.39 14.99 5.14
C ALA A 335 1.79 13.50 4.95
N ALA A 336 1.03 12.73 4.17
CA ALA A 336 1.45 11.40 3.72
C ALA A 336 2.68 11.56 2.81
N LEU A 337 3.72 10.74 3.02
CA LEU A 337 4.96 10.80 2.23
C LEU A 337 5.59 12.21 2.17
N TYR A 338 5.42 13.00 3.24
CA TYR A 338 5.79 14.43 3.30
C TYR A 338 7.21 14.73 2.83
N THR A 339 8.18 13.90 3.20
CA THR A 339 9.55 13.94 2.66
C THR A 339 9.84 12.61 1.98
N ASN A 340 10.09 12.65 0.67
CA ASN A 340 10.51 11.52 -0.13
C ASN A 340 11.72 11.94 -0.97
N GLU A 341 12.92 11.67 -0.45
CA GLU A 341 14.17 11.98 -1.14
C GLU A 341 14.55 10.73 -1.96
N ASP A 342 14.18 10.71 -3.24
CA ASP A 342 14.50 9.67 -4.25
C ASP A 342 13.73 8.34 -4.20
N GLY A 343 12.86 8.12 -3.21
CA GLY A 343 12.14 6.85 -3.07
C GLY A 343 11.17 6.55 -4.23
N ILE A 344 11.14 5.30 -4.69
CA ILE A 344 10.33 4.78 -5.81
C ILE A 344 9.28 3.77 -5.33
N ASN A 345 8.10 3.74 -5.96
CA ASN A 345 7.03 2.75 -5.72
C ASN A 345 6.53 2.68 -4.26
N ASN A 346 6.50 3.82 -3.57
CA ASN A 346 5.99 3.88 -2.21
C ASN A 346 4.49 4.19 -2.18
N THR A 347 3.74 3.49 -1.34
CA THR A 347 2.31 3.72 -1.13
C THR A 347 2.07 4.16 0.30
N ALA A 348 1.55 5.36 0.52
CA ALA A 348 1.20 5.91 1.82
C ALA A 348 -0.24 6.38 1.84
N VAL A 349 -1.09 5.76 2.65
CA VAL A 349 -2.51 6.11 2.78
C VAL A 349 -2.83 6.30 4.26
N GLY A 350 -3.14 7.53 4.66
CA GLY A 350 -3.43 7.91 6.05
C GLY A 350 -2.71 9.18 6.47
N PHE A 351 -3.16 9.77 7.58
CA PHE A 351 -2.52 10.96 8.15
C PHE A 351 -1.08 10.65 8.57
N CYS A 352 -0.10 11.37 8.00
CA CYS A 352 1.33 11.16 8.25
C CYS A 352 1.80 9.71 8.02
N ALA A 353 1.12 8.93 7.19
CA ALA A 353 1.62 7.61 6.75
C ALA A 353 2.93 7.81 5.96
N LEU A 354 3.95 7.01 6.27
CA LEU A 354 5.28 7.06 5.64
C LEU A 354 5.83 8.49 5.54
N ARG A 355 5.59 9.32 6.56
CA ARG A 355 5.86 10.77 6.53
C ARG A 355 7.30 11.09 6.15
N LYS A 356 8.24 10.30 6.66
CA LYS A 356 9.62 10.28 6.20
C LYS A 356 9.85 9.03 5.34
N ASN A 357 10.60 9.19 4.26
CA ASN A 357 11.09 8.11 3.43
C ASN A 357 12.24 8.60 2.51
N LYS A 358 13.24 7.76 2.26
CA LYS A 358 14.26 8.00 1.22
C LYS A 358 14.57 6.77 0.35
N LYS A 359 13.67 5.78 0.39
CA LYS A 359 13.89 4.43 -0.16
C LYS A 359 12.64 3.88 -0.83
N ASP A 360 12.74 2.67 -1.36
CA ASP A 360 11.77 2.17 -2.31
C ASP A 360 10.79 1.16 -1.68
N ASN A 361 9.71 0.87 -2.40
CA ASN A 361 8.80 -0.25 -2.17
C ASN A 361 8.19 -0.33 -0.76
N ASN A 362 8.03 0.80 -0.07
CA ASN A 362 7.38 0.82 1.24
C ASN A 362 5.87 1.05 1.08
N THR A 363 5.07 0.24 1.77
CA THR A 363 3.61 0.37 1.85
C THR A 363 3.22 0.72 3.29
N ALA A 364 2.51 1.82 3.47
CA ALA A 364 2.00 2.31 4.75
C ALA A 364 0.52 2.67 4.64
N LEU A 365 -0.36 1.94 5.33
CA LEU A 365 -1.80 2.17 5.35
C LEU A 365 -2.26 2.37 6.81
N GLY A 366 -2.63 3.58 7.18
CA GLY A 366 -3.13 3.91 8.52
C GLY A 366 -2.52 5.19 9.09
N TYR A 367 -3.07 5.65 10.22
CA TYR A 367 -2.55 6.81 10.93
C TYR A 367 -1.13 6.54 11.43
N GLN A 368 -0.17 7.36 10.97
CA GLN A 368 1.24 7.29 11.34
C GLN A 368 1.91 5.91 11.10
N ALA A 369 1.36 5.08 10.22
CA ALA A 369 2.01 3.84 9.79
C ALA A 369 3.37 4.17 9.15
N LEU A 370 4.44 3.48 9.57
CA LEU A 370 5.81 3.62 9.05
C LEU A 370 6.36 5.06 9.03
N SER A 371 5.89 5.93 9.94
CA SER A 371 6.10 7.39 9.83
C SER A 371 7.55 7.88 9.96
N ALA A 372 8.46 7.06 10.50
CA ALA A 372 9.84 7.43 10.77
C ALA A 372 10.87 6.81 9.80
N ASN A 373 10.43 6.12 8.74
CA ASN A 373 11.32 5.40 7.84
C ASN A 373 12.26 6.35 7.11
N GLU A 374 13.57 6.15 7.19
CA GLU A 374 14.53 7.00 6.47
C GLU A 374 15.33 6.16 5.47
N LEU A 375 15.74 4.95 5.85
CA LEU A 375 16.65 4.09 5.08
C LEU A 375 16.12 2.67 4.82
N GLY A 376 14.93 2.31 5.34
CA GLY A 376 14.33 1.00 5.14
C GLY A 376 13.65 0.82 3.77
N ASN A 377 13.84 -0.31 3.11
CA ASN A 377 13.18 -0.68 1.84
C ASN A 377 12.18 -1.84 2.07
N GLY A 378 11.12 -1.92 1.25
CA GLY A 378 10.28 -3.12 1.19
C GLY A 378 9.46 -3.39 2.44
N ASN A 379 9.16 -2.38 3.25
CA ASN A 379 8.36 -2.55 4.46
C ASN A 379 6.87 -2.43 4.16
N THR A 380 6.04 -3.25 4.81
CA THR A 380 4.58 -3.17 4.75
C THR A 380 4.02 -2.91 6.14
N ALA A 381 3.39 -1.76 6.36
CA ALA A 381 2.78 -1.35 7.61
C ALA A 381 1.29 -1.04 7.41
N VAL A 382 0.41 -1.82 8.02
CA VAL A 382 -1.04 -1.66 7.91
C VAL A 382 -1.65 -1.57 9.31
N GLY A 383 -2.18 -0.41 9.67
CA GLY A 383 -2.82 -0.15 10.96
C GLY A 383 -2.34 1.12 11.65
N PHE A 384 -2.97 1.44 12.78
CA PHE A 384 -2.58 2.59 13.61
C PHE A 384 -1.18 2.38 14.18
N ASN A 385 -0.23 3.27 13.85
CA ASN A 385 1.17 3.21 14.27
C ASN A 385 1.94 1.91 13.93
N ALA A 386 1.50 1.09 12.97
CA ALA A 386 2.28 -0.08 12.56
C ALA A 386 3.69 0.35 12.08
N LEU A 387 4.76 -0.28 12.58
CA LEU A 387 6.18 0.06 12.29
C LEU A 387 6.55 1.55 12.45
N LYS A 388 5.84 2.30 13.30
CA LYS A 388 6.00 3.77 13.38
C LYS A 388 7.44 4.24 13.56
N LYS A 389 8.25 3.51 14.35
CA LYS A 389 9.63 3.88 14.72
C LYS A 389 10.71 3.27 13.83
N ASN A 390 10.34 2.51 12.78
CA ASN A 390 11.32 1.97 11.85
C ASN A 390 12.05 3.10 11.16
N THR A 391 13.38 3.14 11.27
CA THR A 391 14.24 4.14 10.63
C THR A 391 15.06 3.52 9.51
N GLU A 392 15.55 2.28 9.70
CA GLU A 392 16.49 1.62 8.78
C GLU A 392 16.10 0.19 8.40
N GLY A 393 15.20 -0.43 9.17
CA GLY A 393 14.81 -1.82 8.98
C GLY A 393 14.17 -2.05 7.61
N THR A 394 14.51 -3.18 6.99
CA THR A 394 14.13 -3.55 5.62
C THR A 394 13.32 -4.84 5.61
N GLY A 395 12.31 -4.92 4.74
CA GLY A 395 11.51 -6.14 4.55
C GLY A 395 10.60 -6.49 5.72
N ASN A 396 10.28 -5.55 6.61
CA ASN A 396 9.39 -5.80 7.74
C ASN A 396 7.92 -5.69 7.32
N ILE A 397 7.09 -6.60 7.84
CA ILE A 397 5.64 -6.60 7.67
C ILE A 397 5.00 -6.44 9.04
N ALA A 398 4.12 -5.45 9.20
CA ALA A 398 3.38 -5.20 10.43
C ALA A 398 1.92 -4.89 10.11
N ILE A 399 1.01 -5.75 10.56
CA ILE A 399 -0.42 -5.65 10.28
C ILE A 399 -1.17 -5.67 11.61
N GLY A 400 -1.73 -4.53 12.01
CA GLY A 400 -2.47 -4.36 13.26
C GLY A 400 -2.14 -3.05 13.98
N VAL A 401 -2.83 -2.82 15.09
CA VAL A 401 -2.60 -1.64 15.94
C VAL A 401 -1.29 -1.81 16.69
N ASN A 402 -0.40 -0.81 16.59
CA ASN A 402 0.92 -0.80 17.23
C ASN A 402 1.78 -2.06 16.94
N SER A 403 1.51 -2.77 15.85
CA SER A 403 2.32 -3.93 15.44
C SER A 403 3.74 -3.48 15.13
N SER A 404 4.72 -4.14 15.73
CA SER A 404 6.15 -3.91 15.55
C SER A 404 6.57 -2.46 15.79
N LEU A 405 5.87 -1.76 16.70
CA LEU A 405 5.93 -0.31 16.85
C LEU A 405 7.35 0.24 17.03
N TYR A 406 8.17 -0.42 17.86
CA TYR A 406 9.50 0.06 18.27
C TYR A 406 10.67 -0.59 17.52
N ILE A 407 10.42 -1.37 16.46
CA ILE A 407 11.51 -1.83 15.58
C ILE A 407 12.12 -0.60 14.90
N THR A 408 13.43 -0.41 15.04
CA THR A 408 14.21 0.70 14.48
C THR A 408 15.04 0.29 13.26
N SER A 409 15.81 -0.80 13.36
CA SER A 409 16.73 -1.28 12.31
C SER A 409 16.66 -2.79 12.02
N GLY A 410 15.78 -3.54 12.68
CA GLY A 410 15.62 -4.98 12.46
C GLY A 410 15.06 -5.28 11.07
N ASN A 411 15.49 -6.38 10.45
CA ASN A 411 15.12 -6.75 9.09
C ASN A 411 14.25 -8.01 9.05
N TYR A 412 13.36 -8.09 8.05
CA TYR A 412 12.57 -9.28 7.72
C TYR A 412 11.70 -9.79 8.89
N ASN A 413 11.18 -8.88 9.72
CA ASN A 413 10.27 -9.24 10.80
C ASN A 413 8.81 -9.20 10.32
N LEU A 414 8.00 -10.18 10.71
CA LEU A 414 6.58 -10.27 10.44
C LEU A 414 5.79 -10.14 11.76
N GLY A 415 4.96 -9.13 11.89
CA GLY A 415 4.00 -8.94 12.98
C GLY A 415 2.58 -8.89 12.42
N ILE A 416 1.70 -9.77 12.90
CA ILE A 416 0.27 -9.75 12.55
C ILE A 416 -0.54 -9.84 13.85
N GLY A 417 -1.19 -8.74 14.20
CA GLY A 417 -2.00 -8.61 15.40
C GLY A 417 -1.78 -7.28 16.12
N ASN A 418 -2.49 -7.10 17.23
CA ASN A 418 -2.30 -5.95 18.09
C ASN A 418 -1.01 -6.10 18.90
N GLU A 419 -0.15 -5.08 18.92
CA GLU A 419 1.08 -5.03 19.72
C GLU A 419 2.02 -6.24 19.57
N THR A 420 2.07 -6.88 18.40
CA THR A 420 3.07 -7.92 18.12
C THR A 420 4.47 -7.32 18.05
N LEU A 421 5.51 -8.01 18.54
CA LEU A 421 6.91 -7.53 18.57
C LEU A 421 7.05 -6.10 19.10
N TYR A 422 6.14 -5.66 19.97
CA TYR A 422 5.99 -4.26 20.34
C TYR A 422 7.29 -3.66 20.87
N LYS A 423 8.00 -4.35 21.77
CA LYS A 423 9.24 -3.87 22.41
C LYS A 423 10.52 -4.31 21.71
N LEU A 424 10.42 -4.96 20.56
CA LEU A 424 11.59 -5.46 19.85
C LEU A 424 12.41 -4.27 19.34
N GLN A 425 13.57 -4.06 19.94
CA GLN A 425 14.53 -3.04 19.54
C GLN A 425 15.67 -3.73 18.78
N ALA A 426 16.14 -3.08 17.73
CA ALA A 426 17.38 -3.42 17.08
C ALA A 426 18.34 -2.26 17.32
N ASN A 427 19.47 -2.53 17.95
CA ASN A 427 20.59 -1.60 18.00
C ASN A 427 21.75 -2.18 17.16
N SER A 428 22.82 -1.40 16.96
CA SER A 428 23.96 -1.81 16.13
C SER A 428 24.63 -3.13 16.56
N GLU A 429 24.38 -3.60 17.79
CA GLU A 429 24.96 -4.80 18.38
C GLU A 429 24.00 -6.01 18.38
N THR A 430 22.68 -5.77 18.29
CA THR A 430 21.65 -6.80 18.32
C THR A 430 20.81 -6.74 17.06
N GLN A 431 21.16 -7.58 16.09
CA GLN A 431 20.34 -7.79 14.91
C GLN A 431 19.06 -8.50 15.38
N SER A 432 17.94 -7.77 15.42
CA SER A 432 16.62 -8.31 15.76
C SER A 432 15.87 -8.65 14.47
N ASN A 433 16.34 -9.69 13.78
CA ASN A 433 15.96 -10.02 12.41
C ASN A 433 15.16 -11.32 12.35
N PHE A 434 14.39 -11.50 11.27
CA PHE A 434 13.73 -12.76 10.94
C PHE A 434 12.78 -13.28 12.04
N ASN A 435 12.13 -12.38 12.79
CA ASN A 435 11.14 -12.77 13.78
C ASN A 435 9.74 -12.80 13.17
N ILE A 436 8.98 -13.84 13.44
CA ILE A 436 7.57 -13.98 13.06
C ILE A 436 6.74 -13.91 14.32
N ALA A 437 5.69 -13.08 14.34
CA ALA A 437 4.76 -12.94 15.44
C ALA A 437 3.32 -12.81 14.93
N ILE A 438 2.46 -13.73 15.35
CA ILE A 438 1.05 -13.78 14.94
C ILE A 438 0.19 -13.97 16.19
N GLY A 439 -0.71 -13.01 16.46
CA GLY A 439 -1.65 -13.02 17.58
C GLY A 439 -1.67 -11.69 18.36
N ASN A 440 -2.50 -11.60 19.41
CA ASN A 440 -2.51 -10.42 20.27
C ASN A 440 -1.26 -10.44 21.17
N GLN A 441 -0.43 -9.41 21.08
CA GLN A 441 0.79 -9.24 21.87
C GLN A 441 1.82 -10.37 21.69
N ALA A 442 1.77 -11.05 20.54
CA ALA A 442 2.75 -12.08 20.20
C ALA A 442 4.17 -11.50 20.18
N GLY A 443 5.10 -12.08 20.94
CA GLY A 443 6.47 -11.58 21.08
C GLY A 443 6.60 -10.16 21.68
N GLN A 444 5.55 -9.60 22.31
CA GLN A 444 5.56 -8.24 22.87
C GLN A 444 6.68 -8.01 23.90
N LEU A 445 7.10 -9.06 24.60
CA LEU A 445 8.13 -9.03 25.65
C LEU A 445 9.57 -9.23 25.14
N ALA A 446 9.76 -9.61 23.87
CA ALA A 446 11.09 -9.77 23.31
C ALA A 446 11.74 -8.39 23.12
N SER A 447 12.80 -8.10 23.88
CA SER A 447 13.56 -6.85 23.72
C SER A 447 14.58 -6.91 22.59
N THR A 448 15.27 -8.05 22.45
CA THR A 448 16.21 -8.33 21.35
C THR A 448 16.07 -9.80 20.93
N GLY A 449 16.51 -10.13 19.71
CA GLY A 449 16.49 -11.52 19.27
C GLY A 449 16.26 -11.76 17.79
N SER A 450 16.77 -12.87 17.27
CA SER A 450 16.65 -13.25 15.85
C SER A 450 16.10 -14.66 15.64
N ASN A 451 15.48 -14.86 14.47
CA ASN A 451 14.99 -16.17 13.99
C ASN A 451 13.97 -16.82 14.94
N ASN A 452 13.10 -16.02 15.53
CA ASN A 452 12.08 -16.53 16.45
C ASN A 452 10.71 -16.61 15.79
N ILE A 453 9.89 -17.56 16.23
CA ILE A 453 8.50 -17.70 15.80
C ILE A 453 7.60 -17.63 17.03
N PHE A 454 6.70 -16.66 17.05
CA PHE A 454 5.72 -16.42 18.09
C PHE A 454 4.32 -16.60 17.47
N ILE A 455 3.67 -17.73 17.73
CA ILE A 455 2.27 -17.96 17.34
C ILE A 455 1.48 -18.09 18.63
N ASN A 456 1.24 -16.93 19.25
CA ASN A 456 0.77 -16.88 20.62
C ASN A 456 -0.14 -15.68 20.88
N SER A 457 -0.88 -15.75 21.98
CA SER A 457 -1.61 -14.61 22.52
C SER A 457 -1.21 -14.40 23.96
N THR A 458 -1.05 -13.14 24.37
CA THR A 458 -0.84 -12.79 25.78
C THR A 458 -1.86 -11.77 26.27
N ASP A 459 -2.09 -11.80 27.57
CA ASP A 459 -2.74 -10.71 28.30
C ASP A 459 -1.67 -9.95 29.08
N ASN A 460 -1.79 -8.63 29.16
CA ASN A 460 -0.80 -7.71 29.77
C ASN A 460 -0.42 -8.02 31.24
N ASP A 461 -1.07 -8.97 31.90
CA ASP A 461 -0.93 -9.33 33.32
C ASP A 461 0.17 -10.35 33.64
N VAL A 462 0.98 -10.82 32.66
CA VAL A 462 2.13 -11.69 32.98
C VAL A 462 3.32 -10.84 33.43
N ILE A 463 3.32 -10.50 34.71
CA ILE A 463 4.23 -9.54 35.37
C ILE A 463 5.73 -9.96 35.37
N ASN A 464 6.15 -11.20 35.08
CA ASN A 464 7.45 -11.65 35.62
C ASN A 464 8.49 -12.35 34.72
N LEU A 465 8.41 -12.30 33.38
CA LEU A 465 9.40 -13.00 32.54
C LEU A 465 9.76 -12.17 31.30
N LYS A 466 10.77 -11.32 31.42
CA LYS A 466 11.33 -10.53 30.30
C LYS A 466 12.62 -11.19 29.82
N PRO A 467 12.65 -12.24 28.99
CA PRO A 467 13.91 -12.69 28.39
C PRO A 467 14.57 -11.52 27.63
N THR A 468 15.82 -11.21 27.97
CA THR A 468 16.57 -10.07 27.40
C THR A 468 16.92 -10.29 25.93
N GLU A 469 17.07 -11.56 25.54
CA GLU A 469 17.42 -12.01 24.21
C GLU A 469 16.72 -13.35 23.93
N ILE A 470 16.05 -13.47 22.79
CA ILE A 470 15.48 -14.74 22.31
C ILE A 470 16.13 -15.06 20.95
N GLN A 471 16.66 -16.26 20.74
CA GLN A 471 17.25 -16.66 19.46
C GLN A 471 16.80 -18.05 19.03
N ASN A 472 16.53 -18.21 17.74
CA ASN A 472 16.24 -19.51 17.11
C ASN A 472 15.17 -20.31 17.87
N SER A 473 14.14 -19.64 18.39
CA SER A 473 13.19 -20.25 19.32
C SER A 473 11.74 -20.07 18.85
N ILE A 474 10.89 -21.05 19.17
CA ILE A 474 9.48 -21.10 18.77
C ILE A 474 8.60 -21.07 20.01
N PHE A 475 7.60 -20.20 20.04
CA PHE A 475 6.63 -20.02 21.13
C PHE A 475 5.23 -20.19 20.57
N ILE A 476 4.46 -21.13 21.10
CA ILE A 476 3.11 -21.45 20.59
C ILE A 476 2.10 -21.47 21.73
N GLY A 477 0.91 -20.93 21.51
CA GLY A 477 -0.24 -21.07 22.43
C GLY A 477 -0.53 -19.82 23.27
N TYR A 478 -1.34 -19.95 24.32
CA TYR A 478 -1.67 -18.82 25.20
C TYR A 478 -0.62 -18.69 26.32
N ASN A 479 -0.07 -17.48 26.49
CA ASN A 479 0.94 -17.14 27.50
C ASN A 479 2.10 -18.14 27.60
N PRO A 480 2.85 -18.41 26.53
CA PRO A 480 3.94 -19.38 26.60
C PRO A 480 5.01 -18.94 27.60
N VAL A 481 5.30 -19.81 28.57
CA VAL A 481 6.19 -19.49 29.71
C VAL A 481 7.56 -20.09 29.46
N ALA A 482 8.57 -19.23 29.30
CA ALA A 482 9.97 -19.63 29.39
C ALA A 482 10.55 -19.10 30.70
N THR A 483 11.04 -19.98 31.55
CA THR A 483 11.50 -19.67 32.91
C THR A 483 12.74 -18.76 32.90
N ASN A 484 12.75 -17.76 33.78
CA ASN A 484 13.93 -16.96 34.11
C ASN A 484 14.86 -17.75 35.05
N GLY A 485 16.17 -17.50 34.94
CA GLY A 485 17.16 -18.01 35.90
C GLY A 485 17.03 -17.38 37.29
N GLN A 486 17.92 -17.78 38.20
CA GLN A 486 17.94 -17.32 39.59
C GLN A 486 17.87 -15.78 39.69
N ASP A 487 17.15 -15.27 40.71
CA ASP A 487 17.02 -13.85 41.10
C ASP A 487 16.07 -12.96 40.28
N GLY A 488 15.27 -13.55 39.39
CA GLY A 488 14.37 -12.75 38.54
C GLY A 488 15.09 -12.01 37.42
N LYS A 489 16.38 -12.33 37.20
CA LYS A 489 17.15 -11.83 36.05
C LYS A 489 16.73 -12.60 34.79
N PRO A 490 16.49 -11.88 33.68
CA PRO A 490 16.31 -12.47 32.36
C PRO A 490 17.45 -13.40 31.95
N LEU A 491 17.16 -14.65 31.56
CA LEU A 491 18.13 -15.49 30.84
C LEU A 491 17.83 -15.44 29.33
N PRO A 492 18.87 -15.47 28.47
CA PRO A 492 18.68 -15.67 27.04
C PRO A 492 17.99 -16.99 26.74
N ILE A 493 17.02 -17.00 25.83
CA ILE A 493 16.37 -18.22 25.36
C ILE A 493 16.92 -18.53 23.97
N LYS A 494 17.72 -19.60 23.83
CA LYS A 494 18.34 -19.96 22.56
C LYS A 494 18.01 -21.41 22.17
N ASN A 495 17.60 -21.63 20.91
CA ASN A 495 17.30 -22.95 20.34
C ASN A 495 16.21 -23.74 21.08
N LYS A 496 15.11 -23.10 21.53
CA LYS A 496 14.04 -23.76 22.31
C LYS A 496 12.68 -23.71 21.60
N ILE A 497 11.90 -24.79 21.72
CA ILE A 497 10.47 -24.79 21.40
C ILE A 497 9.69 -24.76 22.73
N VAL A 498 8.89 -23.72 22.93
CA VAL A 498 8.06 -23.47 24.12
C VAL A 498 6.61 -23.55 23.70
N ILE A 499 5.93 -24.64 24.07
CA ILE A 499 4.51 -24.83 23.77
C ILE A 499 3.72 -24.60 25.05
N GLY A 500 2.95 -23.52 25.04
CA GLY A 500 1.99 -23.24 26.08
C GLY A 500 2.56 -22.73 27.39
N ASN A 501 1.66 -22.55 28.33
CA ASN A 501 1.93 -22.19 29.72
C ASN A 501 1.98 -23.44 30.62
N ASN A 502 2.19 -23.22 31.91
CA ASN A 502 2.21 -24.25 32.95
C ASN A 502 0.89 -25.00 33.17
N THR A 503 -0.21 -24.60 32.52
CA THR A 503 -1.50 -25.27 32.61
C THR A 503 -1.77 -26.24 31.45
N HIS A 504 -0.84 -26.41 30.52
CA HIS A 504 -0.98 -27.39 29.43
C HIS A 504 -0.93 -28.82 30.00
N GLN A 505 -1.95 -29.63 29.66
CA GLN A 505 -2.10 -30.99 30.20
C GLN A 505 -1.41 -32.04 29.35
N THR A 506 -1.47 -31.92 28.01
CA THR A 506 -0.92 -32.87 27.05
C THR A 506 -0.45 -32.13 25.80
N VAL A 507 0.69 -32.55 25.23
CA VAL A 507 1.09 -32.22 23.86
C VAL A 507 0.84 -33.47 23.03
N THR A 508 -0.12 -33.40 22.09
CA THR A 508 -0.46 -34.53 21.21
C THR A 508 0.17 -34.32 19.84
N ILE A 509 0.98 -35.29 19.41
CA ILE A 509 1.45 -35.42 18.04
C ILE A 509 0.57 -36.49 17.39
N GLY A 510 0.18 -36.34 16.12
CA GLY A 510 -0.60 -37.35 15.40
C GLY A 510 0.15 -38.68 15.26
N ASP A 511 -0.22 -39.56 14.32
CA ASP A 511 0.35 -40.92 14.15
C ASP A 511 1.87 -41.00 13.84
N GLY A 512 2.62 -39.91 14.00
CA GLY A 512 4.08 -39.83 13.86
C GLY A 512 4.82 -39.71 15.19
N THR A 513 6.09 -40.14 15.20
CA THR A 513 7.01 -40.05 16.34
C THR A 513 8.04 -38.93 16.16
N ILE A 514 8.57 -38.38 17.25
CA ILE A 514 9.78 -37.54 17.20
C ILE A 514 10.99 -38.46 17.03
N SER A 515 11.77 -38.31 15.96
CA SER A 515 12.98 -39.10 15.69
C SER A 515 14.24 -38.23 15.77
N SER A 516 15.31 -38.78 16.33
CA SER A 516 16.65 -38.16 16.30
C SER A 516 17.57 -38.86 15.28
N GLY A 517 18.45 -38.11 14.63
CA GLY A 517 19.47 -38.66 13.73
C GLY A 517 20.49 -39.49 14.50
N SER A 518 20.78 -40.70 14.04
CA SER A 518 21.70 -41.64 14.71
C SER A 518 22.43 -42.55 13.71
N ASP A 519 22.87 -41.98 12.58
CA ASP A 519 23.62 -42.71 11.55
C ASP A 519 25.03 -43.07 12.05
N LYS A 520 25.56 -44.23 11.65
CA LYS A 520 26.91 -44.67 12.01
C LYS A 520 27.99 -43.74 11.46
N ARG A 521 27.76 -43.11 10.31
CA ARG A 521 28.72 -42.19 9.66
C ARG A 521 28.91 -40.90 10.45
N ASP A 522 27.91 -40.53 11.25
CA ASP A 522 27.93 -39.33 12.09
C ASP A 522 28.46 -39.61 13.51
N LYS A 523 29.01 -40.81 13.76
CA LYS A 523 29.54 -41.25 15.06
C LYS A 523 30.95 -41.81 14.92
N THR A 524 31.85 -41.37 15.80
CA THR A 524 33.21 -41.92 15.96
C THR A 524 33.39 -42.43 17.40
N GLU A 525 34.44 -43.19 17.66
CA GLU A 525 34.79 -43.68 19.00
C GLU A 525 33.66 -44.48 19.68
N ILE A 526 32.94 -45.30 18.91
CA ILE A 526 31.84 -46.13 19.41
C ILE A 526 32.41 -47.21 20.36
N GLN A 527 32.05 -47.15 21.63
CA GLN A 527 32.45 -48.09 22.69
C GLN A 527 31.21 -48.71 23.36
N ASP A 528 31.38 -49.89 23.95
CA ASP A 528 30.32 -50.53 24.74
C ASP A 528 30.02 -49.74 26.03
N LEU A 529 28.75 -49.69 26.41
CA LEU A 529 28.33 -49.05 27.66
C LEU A 529 28.92 -49.80 28.88
N LYS A 530 29.47 -49.05 29.85
CA LYS A 530 29.95 -49.57 31.15
C LYS A 530 28.82 -50.32 31.90
N SER A 531 29.20 -51.17 32.86
CA SER A 531 28.22 -51.95 33.65
C SER A 531 27.16 -51.04 34.27
N SER A 532 25.91 -51.46 34.15
CA SER A 532 24.73 -50.59 34.29
C SER A 532 23.69 -51.12 35.27
N ILE A 533 23.85 -52.35 35.76
CA ILE A 533 22.92 -52.98 36.70
C ILE A 533 22.88 -52.24 38.06
N ASP A 534 24.03 -51.83 38.60
CA ASP A 534 24.11 -51.14 39.89
C ASP A 534 23.50 -49.75 39.82
N PHE A 535 23.70 -49.06 38.69
CA PHE A 535 23.07 -47.77 38.43
C PHE A 535 21.55 -47.89 38.39
N ILE A 536 20.98 -48.85 37.63
CA ILE A 536 19.53 -49.04 37.54
C ILE A 536 18.91 -49.45 38.88
N ASN A 537 19.58 -50.29 39.67
CA ASN A 537 19.08 -50.74 40.97
C ASN A 537 18.94 -49.61 42.00
N GLU A 538 19.70 -48.53 41.84
CA GLU A 538 19.66 -47.37 42.74
C GLU A 538 18.70 -46.26 42.25
N ILE A 539 18.15 -46.34 41.03
CA ILE A 539 17.16 -45.38 40.53
C ILE A 539 15.85 -45.50 41.31
N LYS A 540 15.31 -44.36 41.76
CA LYS A 540 14.07 -44.28 42.52
C LYS A 540 12.93 -43.67 41.71
N PRO A 541 12.00 -44.49 41.16
CA PRO A 541 10.75 -43.96 40.63
C PRO A 541 9.88 -43.44 41.77
N VAL A 542 9.26 -42.27 41.57
CA VAL A 542 8.43 -41.60 42.58
C VAL A 542 7.06 -41.23 42.01
N THR A 543 6.06 -41.14 42.89
CA THR A 543 4.78 -40.51 42.61
C THR A 543 4.74 -39.13 43.26
N TYR A 544 4.23 -38.12 42.58
CA TYR A 544 4.17 -36.76 43.11
C TYR A 544 2.91 -36.02 42.64
N LYS A 545 2.54 -34.99 43.41
CA LYS A 545 1.53 -34.00 43.02
C LYS A 545 2.26 -32.68 42.73
N TRP A 546 1.89 -31.98 41.67
CA TRP A 546 2.52 -30.69 41.36
C TRP A 546 2.09 -29.64 42.37
N ASP A 547 3.07 -29.02 43.03
CA ASP A 547 2.92 -27.78 43.78
C ASP A 547 4.03 -26.84 43.31
N ARG A 548 3.73 -26.06 42.26
CA ARG A 548 4.76 -25.31 41.53
C ARG A 548 5.03 -23.99 42.24
N ARG A 549 6.30 -23.75 42.59
CA ARG A 549 6.80 -22.48 43.17
C ARG A 549 6.33 -21.23 42.42
N GLU A 550 6.15 -21.34 41.11
CA GLU A 550 5.70 -20.26 40.22
C GLU A 550 4.26 -19.80 40.47
N LEU A 551 3.46 -20.58 41.20
CA LEU A 551 2.08 -20.23 41.57
C LEU A 551 2.01 -19.33 42.82
N TYR A 552 3.15 -19.06 43.46
CA TYR A 552 3.26 -18.27 44.68
C TYR A 552 4.00 -16.94 44.41
N PRO A 553 3.51 -15.81 44.96
CA PRO A 553 4.16 -14.50 44.78
C PRO A 553 5.64 -14.48 45.17
N ASP A 554 5.99 -15.16 46.28
CA ASP A 554 7.34 -15.18 46.85
C ASP A 554 8.18 -16.37 46.36
N LYS A 555 7.63 -17.19 45.44
CA LYS A 555 8.24 -18.44 44.94
C LYS A 555 8.54 -19.50 46.00
N ILE A 556 7.96 -19.37 47.18
CA ILE A 556 8.02 -20.35 48.28
C ILE A 556 6.70 -21.11 48.29
N SER A 557 6.77 -22.42 48.11
CA SER A 557 5.61 -23.30 48.13
C SER A 557 5.12 -23.50 49.56
N ASP A 558 3.86 -23.19 49.85
CA ASP A 558 3.22 -23.47 51.15
C ASP A 558 2.21 -24.64 51.08
N GLY A 559 2.04 -25.26 49.90
CA GLY A 559 1.12 -26.36 49.66
C GLY A 559 -0.30 -25.93 49.27
N SER A 560 -0.67 -24.66 49.38
CA SER A 560 -2.04 -24.17 49.14
C SER A 560 -2.46 -24.20 47.66
N LYS A 561 -1.52 -24.30 46.72
CA LYS A 561 -1.73 -24.37 45.27
C LYS A 561 -1.46 -25.77 44.69
N LYS A 562 -1.36 -26.80 45.54
CA LYS A 562 -1.12 -28.19 45.10
C LYS A 562 -2.23 -28.70 44.20
N GLN A 563 -1.85 -29.32 43.09
CA GLN A 563 -2.78 -29.97 42.15
C GLN A 563 -3.27 -31.32 42.69
N GLU A 564 -4.49 -31.71 42.31
CA GLU A 564 -5.07 -32.98 42.77
C GLU A 564 -4.57 -34.22 42.01
N LYS A 565 -4.23 -34.06 40.73
CA LYS A 565 -3.77 -35.16 39.88
C LYS A 565 -2.42 -35.71 40.36
N ILE A 566 -2.33 -37.03 40.43
CA ILE A 566 -1.10 -37.76 40.77
C ILE A 566 -0.32 -38.04 39.48
N PHE A 567 0.98 -37.78 39.51
CA PHE A 567 1.92 -38.02 38.42
C PHE A 567 3.00 -39.01 38.87
N THR A 568 3.62 -39.69 37.91
CA THR A 568 4.74 -40.61 38.13
C THR A 568 5.99 -40.11 37.39
N GLY A 569 7.17 -40.35 37.94
CA GLY A 569 8.43 -39.94 37.32
C GLY A 569 9.64 -40.11 38.23
N PHE A 570 10.64 -39.27 38.01
CA PHE A 570 11.90 -39.25 38.76
C PHE A 570 12.17 -37.84 39.26
N LEU A 571 12.88 -37.72 40.38
CA LEU A 571 13.41 -36.43 40.84
C LEU A 571 14.72 -36.14 40.10
N ALA A 572 14.87 -34.91 39.60
CA ALA A 572 16.04 -34.53 38.82
C ALA A 572 17.32 -34.51 39.69
N GLN A 573 17.19 -34.09 40.96
CA GLN A 573 18.29 -34.08 41.93
C GLN A 573 18.84 -35.49 42.16
N ASP A 574 17.95 -36.46 42.40
CA ASP A 574 18.33 -37.85 42.63
C ASP A 574 19.08 -38.43 41.42
N LEU A 575 18.61 -38.15 40.19
CA LEU A 575 19.29 -38.59 38.97
C LEU A 575 20.64 -37.89 38.74
N GLN A 576 20.79 -36.64 39.17
CA GLN A 576 22.06 -35.92 39.07
C GLN A 576 23.09 -36.57 40.00
N GLU A 577 22.72 -36.77 41.27
CA GLU A 577 23.58 -37.42 42.26
C GLU A 577 23.98 -38.83 41.81
N LEU A 578 23.05 -39.58 41.21
CA LEU A 578 23.30 -40.93 40.73
C LEU A 578 24.29 -40.98 39.57
N GLN A 579 24.15 -40.08 38.59
CA GLN A 579 25.09 -39.99 37.46
C GLN A 579 26.50 -39.62 37.92
N ASP A 580 26.59 -38.73 38.91
CA ASP A 580 27.86 -38.32 39.51
C ASP A 580 28.52 -39.49 40.27
N LYS A 581 27.74 -40.25 41.05
CA LYS A 581 28.21 -41.40 41.83
C LYS A 581 28.78 -42.52 40.96
N HIS A 582 28.16 -42.81 39.82
CA HIS A 582 28.53 -43.95 38.95
C HIS A 582 29.45 -43.57 37.78
N ASP A 583 29.97 -42.33 37.73
CA ASP A 583 30.78 -41.82 36.61
C ASP A 583 30.05 -41.93 35.25
N MET A 584 28.74 -41.65 35.27
CA MET A 584 27.83 -41.75 34.12
C MET A 584 27.31 -40.39 33.66
N LYS A 585 28.05 -39.30 33.93
CA LYS A 585 27.69 -37.94 33.50
C LYS A 585 27.44 -37.82 32.00
N TYR A 586 28.08 -38.67 31.18
CA TYR A 586 27.91 -38.72 29.72
C TYR A 586 26.47 -39.05 29.28
N LEU A 587 25.63 -39.60 30.16
CA LEU A 587 24.23 -39.89 29.85
C LEU A 587 23.38 -38.62 29.74
N ASN A 588 23.80 -37.50 30.34
CA ASN A 588 23.04 -36.25 30.35
C ASN A 588 21.56 -36.44 30.73
N LEU A 589 21.26 -37.26 31.76
CA LEU A 589 19.89 -37.52 32.23
C LEU A 589 19.25 -36.31 32.90
N VAL A 590 20.08 -35.36 33.34
CA VAL A 590 19.64 -34.12 33.97
C VAL A 590 20.20 -32.97 33.17
N TYR A 591 19.31 -32.06 32.81
CA TYR A 591 19.67 -30.80 32.21
C TYR A 591 19.73 -29.74 33.31
N ASP A 592 20.93 -29.23 33.56
CA ASP A 592 21.31 -28.46 34.74
C ASP A 592 21.74 -27.01 34.43
N GLU A 593 21.56 -26.55 33.18
CA GLU A 593 21.88 -25.16 32.78
C GLU A 593 21.19 -24.10 33.66
N ASP A 594 20.02 -24.41 34.23
CA ASP A 594 19.35 -23.58 35.23
C ASP A 594 19.38 -24.30 36.60
N PRO A 595 20.23 -23.86 37.54
CA PRO A 595 20.32 -24.44 38.88
C PRO A 595 19.01 -24.38 39.67
N ASN A 596 18.06 -23.50 39.30
CA ASN A 596 16.76 -23.40 39.93
C ASN A 596 15.69 -24.30 39.30
N SER A 597 15.92 -24.86 38.11
CA SER A 597 14.95 -25.66 37.38
C SER A 597 15.63 -26.81 36.65
N LEU A 598 16.12 -27.79 37.42
CA LEU A 598 16.62 -29.04 36.87
C LEU A 598 15.52 -29.78 36.09
N LYS A 599 15.85 -30.27 34.90
CA LYS A 599 14.93 -31.03 34.03
C LYS A 599 15.52 -32.41 33.75
N ILE A 600 14.67 -33.37 33.42
CA ILE A 600 15.07 -34.76 33.16
C ILE A 600 14.97 -35.13 31.68
N CYS A 601 15.99 -35.81 31.16
CA CYS A 601 16.05 -36.36 29.81
C CYS A 601 15.86 -37.89 29.88
N LYS A 602 14.60 -38.32 29.88
CA LYS A 602 14.24 -39.73 30.12
C LYS A 602 14.70 -40.68 29.01
N GLU A 603 14.82 -40.19 27.78
CA GLU A 603 15.18 -41.02 26.61
C GLU A 603 16.58 -41.62 26.76
N ASN A 604 17.51 -40.90 27.37
CA ASN A 604 18.89 -41.35 27.57
C ASN A 604 19.00 -42.48 28.61
N LEU A 605 17.93 -42.76 29.35
CA LEU A 605 17.87 -43.92 30.24
C LEU A 605 17.64 -45.23 29.47
N LEU A 606 17.08 -45.15 28.26
CA LEU A 606 16.71 -46.35 27.47
C LEU A 606 17.93 -47.24 27.14
N PRO A 607 19.08 -46.72 26.65
CA PRO A 607 20.27 -47.55 26.42
C PRO A 607 20.79 -48.22 27.68
N VAL A 608 20.70 -47.54 28.82
CA VAL A 608 21.13 -48.06 30.13
C VAL A 608 20.22 -49.19 30.58
N LEU A 609 18.90 -49.02 30.44
CA LEU A 609 17.93 -50.08 30.72
C LEU A 609 18.19 -51.31 29.84
N VAL A 610 18.44 -51.11 28.54
CA VAL A 610 18.76 -52.22 27.62
C VAL A 610 20.02 -52.97 28.08
N LYS A 611 21.10 -52.25 28.44
CA LYS A 611 22.34 -52.87 28.92
C LYS A 611 22.13 -53.59 30.25
N ALA A 612 21.38 -53.01 31.19
CA ALA A 612 21.06 -53.64 32.46
C ALA A 612 20.25 -54.94 32.26
N PHE A 613 19.29 -54.96 31.33
CA PHE A 613 18.59 -56.19 30.97
C PHE A 613 19.50 -57.25 30.36
N GLN A 614 20.49 -56.86 29.54
CA GLN A 614 21.49 -57.79 29.01
C GLN A 614 22.36 -58.38 30.12
N GLU A 615 22.82 -57.56 31.07
CA GLU A 615 23.60 -57.99 32.24
C GLU A 615 22.78 -58.92 33.15
N LEU A 616 21.52 -58.56 33.43
CA LEU A 616 20.60 -59.39 34.19
C LEU A 616 20.39 -60.76 33.52
N ARG A 617 20.24 -60.79 32.19
CA ARG A 617 20.11 -62.05 31.44
C ARG A 617 21.34 -62.95 31.60
N VAL A 618 22.55 -62.39 31.66
CA VAL A 618 23.78 -63.15 31.90
C VAL A 618 23.80 -63.72 33.32
N ILE A 619 23.44 -62.91 34.32
CA ILE A 619 23.35 -63.35 35.73
C ILE A 619 22.33 -64.49 35.86
N VAL A 620 21.13 -64.33 35.29
CA VAL A 620 20.08 -65.36 35.32
C VAL A 620 20.54 -66.65 34.64
N LYS A 621 21.28 -66.56 33.52
CA LYS A 621 21.85 -67.73 32.85
C LYS A 621 22.90 -68.43 33.70
N SER A 622 23.78 -67.67 34.36
CA SER A 622 24.79 -68.18 35.28
C SER A 622 24.15 -68.86 36.49
N GLN A 623 23.14 -68.24 37.09
CA GLN A 623 22.38 -68.82 38.21
C GLN A 623 21.67 -70.12 37.80
N LYS A 624 21.08 -70.18 36.60
CA LYS A 624 20.50 -71.43 36.09
C LYS A 624 21.55 -72.55 35.94
N GLN A 625 22.76 -72.23 35.46
CA GLN A 625 23.85 -73.21 35.35
C GLN A 625 24.37 -73.66 36.72
N GLU A 626 24.41 -72.76 37.70
CA GLU A 626 24.82 -73.08 39.06
C GLU A 626 23.78 -73.94 39.79
N ILE A 627 22.49 -73.67 39.57
CA ILE A 627 21.41 -74.56 40.04
C ILE A 627 21.54 -75.95 39.42
N GLU A 628 21.90 -76.04 38.13
CA GLU A 628 22.08 -77.33 37.45
C GLU A 628 23.31 -78.10 37.96
N SER A 629 24.42 -77.40 38.23
CA SER A 629 25.61 -78.02 38.82
C SER A 629 25.39 -78.46 40.26
N GLN A 630 24.65 -77.67 41.05
CA GLN A 630 24.23 -78.04 42.39
C GLN A 630 23.30 -79.26 42.38
N LYS A 631 22.37 -79.37 41.43
CA LYS A 631 21.56 -80.58 41.22
C LYS A 631 22.43 -81.81 40.95
N GLN A 632 23.39 -81.71 40.02
CA GLN A 632 24.31 -82.81 39.74
C GLN A 632 25.18 -83.19 40.95
N MET A 633 25.51 -82.24 41.81
CA MET A 633 26.28 -82.49 43.03
C MET A 633 25.41 -83.15 44.12
N ILE A 634 24.14 -82.78 44.21
CA ILE A 634 23.15 -83.46 45.05
C ILE A 634 22.96 -84.91 44.58
N ASP A 635 22.87 -85.15 43.27
CA ASP A 635 22.80 -86.51 42.70
C ASP A 635 24.06 -87.34 42.98
N LYS A 636 25.25 -86.72 42.97
CA LYS A 636 26.48 -87.40 43.37
C LYS A 636 26.54 -87.68 44.88
N LEU A 637 26.00 -86.78 45.70
CA LEU A 637 25.95 -86.94 47.14
C LEU A 637 24.96 -88.04 47.54
N SER A 638 23.80 -88.13 46.89
CA SER A 638 22.84 -89.22 47.09
C SER A 638 23.46 -90.57 46.70
N THR A 639 24.23 -90.62 45.61
CA THR A 639 24.98 -91.81 45.19
C THR A 639 26.06 -92.20 46.22
N PHE A 640 26.75 -91.24 46.83
CA PHE A 640 27.78 -91.48 47.86
C PHE A 640 27.21 -91.87 49.23
N VAL A 641 26.04 -91.34 49.61
CA VAL A 641 25.31 -91.76 50.81
C VAL A 641 24.84 -93.21 50.67
N ASN A 642 24.36 -93.60 49.48
CA ASN A 642 24.03 -95.00 49.19
C ASN A 642 25.28 -95.92 49.27
N PHE A 643 26.43 -95.47 48.79
CA PHE A 643 27.68 -96.23 48.90
C PHE A 643 28.21 -96.37 50.35
N ASN A 644 28.00 -95.38 51.22
CA ASN A 644 28.40 -95.49 52.63
C ASN A 644 27.44 -96.31 53.49
N LEU A 645 26.18 -96.46 53.06
CA LEU A 645 25.26 -97.45 53.65
C LEU A 645 25.78 -98.88 53.40
N ASP A 646 26.31 -99.18 52.21
CA ASP A 646 26.97 -100.47 51.89
C ASP A 646 28.22 -100.73 52.76
N VAL A 647 29.06 -99.71 53.01
CA VAL A 647 30.26 -99.88 53.85
C VAL A 647 29.90 -100.12 55.33
N SER A 648 28.76 -99.62 55.80
CA SER A 648 28.25 -99.92 57.14
C SER A 648 27.70 -101.35 57.31
N GLN A 649 27.31 -102.02 56.22
CA GLN A 649 26.92 -103.44 56.23
C GLN A 649 28.14 -104.39 56.35
N SER A 650 29.28 -104.02 55.75
CA SER A 650 30.50 -104.87 55.75
C SER A 650 31.20 -105.08 57.11
N ASN A 651 30.81 -104.36 58.16
CA ASN A 651 31.29 -104.56 59.54
C ASN A 651 30.28 -105.31 60.44
N ILE A 652 29.13 -105.73 59.88
CA ILE A 652 28.07 -106.46 60.60
C ILE A 652 27.98 -107.92 60.11
N ASP A 653 28.52 -108.25 58.94
CA ASP A 653 28.49 -109.60 58.34
C ASP A 653 29.07 -110.76 59.16
N PRO A 654 30.17 -110.65 59.93
CA PRO A 654 30.71 -111.83 60.62
C PRO A 654 29.92 -112.22 61.89
N VAL A 655 28.83 -111.51 62.23
CA VAL A 655 27.95 -111.83 63.37
C VAL A 655 26.59 -112.38 62.93
N VAL A 656 26.16 -112.16 61.69
CA VAL A 656 24.86 -112.61 61.16
C VAL A 656 24.95 -113.99 60.50
N GLU A 657 26.06 -114.29 59.81
CA GLU A 657 26.31 -115.54 59.06
C GLU A 657 26.50 -116.79 59.95
N HIS A 658 26.72 -116.66 61.26
CA HIS A 658 27.04 -117.79 62.16
C HIS A 658 26.03 -118.06 63.28
N VAL A 659 24.93 -117.31 63.35
CA VAL A 659 23.90 -117.53 64.39
C VAL A 659 22.47 -117.49 63.86
N VAL A 660 22.18 -116.79 62.74
CA VAL A 660 20.78 -116.52 62.35
C VAL A 660 20.34 -117.28 61.07
N ASP A 661 21.24 -117.62 60.17
CA ASP A 661 20.90 -118.32 58.92
C ASP A 661 20.38 -119.77 59.03
N PRO A 662 20.74 -120.61 60.04
CA PRO A 662 20.24 -121.99 60.04
C PRO A 662 18.75 -122.15 60.40
N VAL A 663 18.02 -121.07 60.71
CA VAL A 663 16.62 -121.15 61.19
C VAL A 663 15.63 -120.40 60.29
N ALA A 664 16.05 -119.35 59.56
CA ALA A 664 15.16 -118.55 58.71
C ALA A 664 14.96 -119.13 57.30
N GLU A 665 15.91 -119.90 56.78
CA GLU A 665 15.86 -120.44 55.41
C GLU A 665 14.91 -121.66 55.28
N SER A 666 14.58 -122.33 56.39
CA SER A 666 13.70 -123.51 56.39
C SER A 666 12.19 -123.23 56.32
N VAL A 667 11.76 -121.96 56.33
CA VAL A 667 10.33 -121.57 56.36
C VAL A 667 9.90 -120.78 55.13
N VAL A 668 10.83 -120.19 54.37
CA VAL A 668 10.48 -119.35 53.21
C VAL A 668 10.36 -120.17 51.92
N GLU A 669 11.20 -121.19 51.72
CA GLU A 669 11.16 -122.03 50.51
C GLU A 669 9.96 -123.01 50.43
N SER A 670 9.26 -123.31 51.54
CA SER A 670 8.16 -124.29 51.50
C SER A 670 6.76 -123.71 51.27
N ASP A 671 6.50 -122.44 51.64
CA ASP A 671 5.12 -121.95 51.75
C ASP A 671 4.84 -120.56 51.14
N VAL A 672 5.84 -119.75 50.74
CA VAL A 672 5.61 -118.34 50.37
C VAL A 672 5.75 -118.05 48.87
N ASP A 673 6.71 -118.68 48.18
CA ASP A 673 6.97 -118.40 46.76
C ASP A 673 5.83 -118.71 45.77
N PRO A 674 4.96 -119.74 45.96
CA PRO A 674 3.89 -120.00 44.99
C PRO A 674 2.76 -118.95 45.00
N VAL A 675 2.64 -118.15 46.06
CA VAL A 675 1.51 -117.21 46.27
C VAL A 675 1.81 -115.81 45.73
N VAL A 676 3.08 -115.38 45.75
CA VAL A 676 3.48 -114.04 45.27
C VAL A 676 3.39 -113.97 43.75
N GLU A 677 3.87 -115.00 43.05
CA GLU A 677 3.93 -115.04 41.58
C GLU A 677 2.55 -115.17 40.91
N THR A 678 1.52 -115.65 41.64
CA THR A 678 0.19 -115.92 41.06
C THR A 678 -0.89 -114.90 41.42
N VAL A 679 -0.69 -114.05 42.43
CA VAL A 679 -1.76 -113.17 42.95
C VAL A 679 -1.37 -111.70 42.98
N VAL A 680 -0.09 -111.36 43.20
CA VAL A 680 0.30 -109.97 43.48
C VAL A 680 0.63 -109.21 42.19
N ASP A 681 1.33 -109.83 41.25
CA ASP A 681 1.75 -109.18 39.99
C ASP A 681 0.59 -108.67 39.11
N PRO A 682 -0.55 -109.38 38.94
CA PRO A 682 -1.65 -108.89 38.10
C PRO A 682 -2.38 -107.66 38.68
N VAL A 683 -2.31 -107.45 40.00
CA VAL A 683 -3.02 -106.35 40.68
C VAL A 683 -2.25 -105.03 40.60
N VAL A 684 -0.92 -105.09 40.57
CA VAL A 684 -0.07 -103.89 40.42
C VAL A 684 -0.25 -103.31 39.00
N GLU A 685 -0.21 -104.16 37.98
CA GLU A 685 -0.29 -103.75 36.57
C GLU A 685 -1.69 -103.21 36.17
N THR A 686 -2.76 -103.61 36.86
CA THR A 686 -4.13 -103.22 36.50
C THR A 686 -4.71 -102.05 37.31
N VAL A 687 -4.17 -101.76 38.49
CA VAL A 687 -4.75 -100.77 39.41
C VAL A 687 -3.82 -99.59 39.69
N VAL A 688 -2.50 -99.83 39.71
CA VAL A 688 -1.54 -98.80 40.14
C VAL A 688 -1.09 -97.93 38.97
N ASP A 689 -0.80 -98.53 37.81
CA ASP A 689 -0.34 -97.81 36.62
C ASP A 689 -1.31 -96.73 36.08
N PRO A 690 -2.65 -96.94 36.03
CA PRO A 690 -3.57 -95.92 35.52
C PRO A 690 -3.66 -94.67 36.42
N VAL A 691 -3.29 -94.77 37.70
CA VAL A 691 -3.30 -93.66 38.65
C VAL A 691 -2.04 -92.81 38.51
N VAL A 692 -0.92 -93.41 38.15
CA VAL A 692 0.35 -92.71 37.94
C VAL A 692 0.30 -91.86 36.67
N ASP A 693 -0.26 -92.38 35.58
CA ASP A 693 -0.41 -91.63 34.33
C ASP A 693 -1.30 -90.38 34.47
N GLN A 694 -2.35 -90.41 35.30
CA GLN A 694 -3.18 -89.22 35.57
C GLN A 694 -2.46 -88.10 36.31
N VAL A 695 -1.42 -88.42 37.08
CA VAL A 695 -0.65 -87.41 37.84
C VAL A 695 0.44 -86.79 36.96
N VAL A 696 0.99 -87.55 36.00
CA VAL A 696 2.01 -87.05 35.07
C VAL A 696 1.40 -86.01 34.11
N ASP A 697 0.25 -86.31 33.49
CA ASP A 697 -0.39 -85.41 32.51
C ASP A 697 -0.94 -84.11 33.14
N GLN A 698 -1.31 -84.09 34.42
CA GLN A 698 -1.87 -82.88 35.05
C GLN A 698 -0.84 -81.97 35.73
N VAL A 699 0.34 -82.49 36.05
CA VAL A 699 1.31 -81.77 36.89
C VAL A 699 2.62 -81.48 36.17
N VAL A 700 3.04 -82.34 35.23
CA VAL A 700 4.35 -82.22 34.57
C VAL A 700 4.26 -81.39 33.29
N ASP A 701 3.22 -81.57 32.48
CA ASP A 701 3.05 -80.87 31.20
C ASP A 701 2.92 -79.33 31.30
N PRO A 702 2.21 -78.72 32.28
CA PRO A 702 2.09 -77.26 32.36
C PRO A 702 3.40 -76.54 32.73
N VAL A 703 4.41 -77.29 33.19
CA VAL A 703 5.68 -76.74 33.71
C VAL A 703 6.79 -76.78 32.65
N VAL A 704 6.73 -77.74 31.72
CA VAL A 704 7.80 -77.96 30.73
C VAL A 704 7.55 -77.21 29.41
N ASP A 705 6.29 -77.06 29.00
CA ASP A 705 5.93 -76.43 27.72
C ASP A 705 6.28 -74.93 27.56
N PRO A 706 6.26 -74.04 28.58
CA PRO A 706 6.57 -72.62 28.37
C PRO A 706 8.08 -72.32 28.27
N VAL A 707 8.95 -73.33 28.34
CA VAL A 707 10.42 -73.14 28.35
C VAL A 707 11.06 -73.46 26.98
N VAL A 708 10.27 -73.90 26.00
CA VAL A 708 10.75 -74.32 24.66
C VAL A 708 10.15 -73.52 23.49
N GLU A 709 9.45 -72.40 23.72
CA GLU A 709 9.11 -71.39 22.68
C GLU A 709 9.86 -70.06 22.83
#